data_AF-A0AA51DH19-F1
#
_entry.id   AF-A0AA51DH19-F1
#
_cell.length_a   1.000
_cell.length_b   1.000
_cell.length_c   1.000
_cell.angle_alpha   90.00
_cell.angle_beta   90.00
_cell.angle_gamma   90.00
#
_symmetry.space_group_name_H-M   'P 1'
#
loop_
_entity.id
_entity.type
_entity.pdbx_description
1 polymer ?
#
loop_
_entity_poly.entity_id
_entity_poly.type
_entity_poly.pdbx_seq_one_letter_code
_entity_poly.pdbx_strand_id
1 'polypeptide(L)'
;MKNKLLIATFLSSFLLMTPNVKAANFIDNQTVDSNKNWAIKFTEDIEFNDVTKEDIVVTDSKGTAVKVGVKLGQDGKTIIVTAPQNGYTKGESYTLNVKAKVHSTKGKVLNKEQKIHFSIKDNNSIVTFKDKNLEQVVRKAINKPKGNIYKSDVEKATDLNAKNQNIKSIHGIENLINLKNLDLSDNQIDDISPLKGLINLENINLDNELLNRWTLRNEVSDISALEGLINLKNLSLKENKINDINSLKGLTNLKELNLTNNKINDISALKGLIKLEKLSLKENKINDISALKGVNNLQILILDCNKINDINALEGLTKLENLNLSNNEIKDISVLKGLTNLKGLNLCNTKIQDISVLKGLTKLENLDLEFNEIKDISVLQGLTNLKDINLAGDKINGIGALKGLISLKNLNLSGTKTKDISALKGLTKLEKLDLSINEIKDTGTLNVLKGLTNLKYIDLNSNEIEDISALKGLTNLEDINLNSNEIEDISILEGLTKLENLNLTYNKVKNITGLQRLTNLKKLDLTRNEIKDITALKGLTNLQTLILDINKIKDVSALKGLTNLKELSLHFNPLKDVSALKGLTKLEKLDLSGNKMDNVNDLKGLINLHELNLNDTEMKDMSGLKGLTNLKKLDLSSNKINDMSALKSLTNLEWIVLDDIKIKDMSVLVSQVKELANLKVLDLTWNKIKDVSALKELTNIETLILDSNQIEDISGLKPLTNLKSLCLRCNKINDISALKGLTNLQNIDLSVNEIKDIKNIDGFKNLSKLRYFFLEGNQLSDLDKQALKKALPKCYIEY
;
A
#
# COMPACT_ATOMS: atom_id res chain seq x y z
N MET A 1 47.45 -28.92 -42.08
CA MET A 1 46.94 -27.83 -42.94
C MET A 1 46.96 -26.54 -42.14
N LYS A 2 47.78 -25.58 -42.60
CA LYS A 2 47.67 -24.09 -42.63
C LYS A 2 46.85 -23.36 -41.54
N ASN A 3 47.24 -22.22 -40.96
CA ASN A 3 48.29 -21.24 -41.27
C ASN A 3 48.55 -20.34 -40.04
N LYS A 4 49.80 -19.92 -39.85
CA LYS A 4 50.23 -18.85 -38.93
C LYS A 4 50.42 -17.53 -39.70
N LEU A 5 49.98 -16.46 -39.06
CA LEU A 5 50.59 -15.12 -38.88
C LEU A 5 51.54 -14.49 -39.94
N LEU A 6 51.25 -13.20 -40.19
CA LEU A 6 52.13 -12.05 -40.47
C LEU A 6 52.82 -11.93 -41.85
N ILE A 7 52.62 -10.78 -42.51
CA ILE A 7 53.67 -9.76 -42.79
C ILE A 7 53.02 -8.52 -43.42
N ALA A 8 53.54 -7.37 -43.02
CA ALA A 8 53.21 -6.04 -43.47
C ALA A 8 54.10 -5.58 -44.65
N THR A 9 53.74 -4.40 -45.16
CA THR A 9 54.58 -3.37 -45.83
C THR A 9 54.93 -3.47 -47.33
N PHE A 10 54.31 -2.51 -48.05
CA PHE A 10 54.89 -1.50 -48.96
C PHE A 10 55.66 -1.88 -50.24
N LEU A 11 55.16 -1.38 -51.37
CA LEU A 11 55.80 -0.56 -52.43
C LEU A 11 54.72 -0.41 -53.54
N SER A 12 54.53 0.67 -54.31
CA SER A 12 55.08 2.02 -54.43
C SER A 12 54.23 2.72 -55.50
N SER A 13 53.89 4.00 -55.27
CA SER A 13 53.73 5.07 -56.26
C SER A 13 53.03 4.76 -57.60
N PHE A 14 51.77 5.19 -57.73
CA PHE A 14 51.41 6.04 -58.87
C PHE A 14 50.86 7.37 -58.31
N LEU A 15 51.65 8.41 -58.51
CA LEU A 15 51.42 9.76 -58.09
C LEU A 15 50.32 10.38 -58.98
N LEU A 16 49.06 10.08 -58.73
CA LEU A 16 48.00 11.01 -59.13
C LEU A 16 48.08 12.18 -58.16
N MET A 17 48.89 13.18 -58.49
CA MET A 17 48.75 14.49 -57.85
C MET A 17 47.31 14.90 -58.05
N THR A 18 46.51 14.83 -56.97
CA THR A 18 45.18 15.41 -57.01
C THR A 18 45.37 16.89 -57.34
N PRO A 19 44.72 17.43 -58.37
CA PRO A 19 44.95 18.80 -58.81
C PRO A 19 44.45 19.83 -57.79
N ASN A 20 43.79 19.37 -56.72
CA ASN A 20 43.07 20.19 -55.76
C ASN A 20 43.59 20.02 -54.33
N VAL A 21 43.51 21.09 -53.56
CA VAL A 21 43.68 21.12 -52.10
C VAL A 21 42.44 20.49 -51.44
N LYS A 22 42.59 19.82 -50.29
CA LYS A 22 41.47 19.28 -49.49
C LYS A 22 41.50 19.84 -48.07
N ALA A 23 40.33 20.10 -47.49
CA ALA A 23 40.16 20.40 -46.06
C ALA A 23 39.82 19.12 -45.27
N ALA A 24 40.10 19.11 -43.97
CA ALA A 24 39.70 18.03 -43.06
C ALA A 24 38.16 17.93 -42.91
N ASN A 25 37.65 16.74 -42.58
CA ASN A 25 36.22 16.52 -42.33
C ASN A 25 35.80 17.12 -40.98
N PHE A 26 34.61 17.73 -40.93
CA PHE A 26 34.03 18.34 -39.74
C PHE A 26 32.75 17.61 -39.29
N ILE A 27 32.40 17.76 -38.00
CA ILE A 27 31.10 17.36 -37.47
C ILE A 27 30.14 18.53 -37.72
N ASP A 28 29.11 18.29 -38.54
CA ASP A 28 28.07 19.26 -38.86
C ASP A 28 26.97 19.30 -37.77
N ASN A 29 26.22 20.40 -37.68
CA ASN A 29 25.11 20.63 -36.74
C ASN A 29 25.47 20.52 -35.25
N GLN A 30 26.63 21.05 -34.84
CA GLN A 30 27.05 21.06 -33.44
C GLN A 30 26.61 22.32 -32.69
N THR A 31 26.30 22.19 -31.39
CA THR A 31 26.07 23.34 -30.49
C THR A 31 27.35 23.64 -29.70
N VAL A 32 27.86 24.86 -29.81
CA VAL A 32 29.17 25.28 -29.27
C VAL A 32 29.06 26.56 -28.44
N ASP A 33 30.10 26.88 -27.65
CA ASP A 33 30.15 28.14 -26.90
C ASP A 33 30.41 29.35 -27.81
N SER A 34 29.98 30.55 -27.38
CA SER A 34 30.04 31.79 -28.19
C SER A 34 31.45 32.19 -28.63
N ASN A 35 32.48 31.67 -27.99
CA ASN A 35 33.89 32.00 -28.26
C ASN A 35 34.61 30.89 -29.04
N LYS A 36 33.86 29.96 -29.64
CA LYS A 36 34.42 28.83 -30.39
C LYS A 36 35.29 29.32 -31.55
N ASN A 37 36.57 28.98 -31.53
CA ASN A 37 37.46 29.14 -32.68
C ASN A 37 37.43 27.87 -33.55
N TRP A 38 37.60 28.04 -34.86
CA TRP A 38 37.68 26.96 -35.82
C TRP A 38 39.10 26.82 -36.36
N ALA A 39 39.60 25.59 -36.42
CA ALA A 39 40.86 25.25 -37.05
C ALA A 39 40.58 24.40 -38.29
N ILE A 40 40.83 24.97 -39.46
CA ILE A 40 40.57 24.35 -40.76
C ILE A 40 41.90 23.87 -41.32
N LYS A 41 42.13 22.57 -41.21
CA LYS A 41 43.38 21.95 -41.64
C LYS A 41 43.29 21.50 -43.09
N PHE A 42 44.28 21.86 -43.90
CA PHE A 42 44.38 21.49 -45.31
C PHE A 42 45.51 20.50 -45.57
N THR A 43 45.45 19.82 -46.72
CA THR A 43 46.43 18.81 -47.12
C THR A 43 47.76 19.40 -47.65
N GLU A 44 47.79 20.69 -48.03
CA GLU A 44 48.96 21.39 -48.59
C GLU A 44 49.13 22.78 -47.96
N ASP A 45 50.30 23.42 -48.15
CA ASP A 45 50.57 24.79 -47.68
C ASP A 45 49.67 25.79 -48.41
N ILE A 46 49.00 26.66 -47.66
CA ILE A 46 47.97 27.57 -48.19
C ILE A 46 48.56 28.92 -48.56
N GLU A 47 48.21 29.41 -49.75
CA GLU A 47 48.51 30.78 -50.15
C GLU A 47 47.55 31.73 -49.44
N PHE A 48 48.09 32.63 -48.61
CA PHE A 48 47.31 33.48 -47.71
C PHE A 48 47.20 34.93 -48.20
N ASN A 49 46.75 35.08 -49.45
CA ASN A 49 46.45 36.37 -50.08
C ASN A 49 44.99 36.80 -49.80
N ASP A 50 44.59 37.96 -50.33
CA ASP A 50 43.26 38.53 -50.03
C ASP A 50 42.12 37.67 -50.57
N VAL A 51 42.33 36.95 -51.68
CA VAL A 51 41.35 35.98 -52.23
C VAL A 51 41.06 34.87 -51.21
N THR A 52 42.09 34.23 -50.64
CA THR A 52 41.91 33.18 -49.62
C THR A 52 41.22 33.70 -48.36
N LYS A 53 41.51 34.95 -47.96
CA LYS A 53 40.87 35.57 -46.78
C LYS A 53 39.38 35.86 -47.04
N GLU A 54 39.04 36.35 -48.22
CA GLU A 54 37.66 36.68 -48.62
C GLU A 54 36.78 35.43 -48.83
N ASP A 55 37.40 34.28 -49.13
CA ASP A 55 36.70 33.03 -49.41
C ASP A 55 36.46 32.14 -48.17
N ILE A 56 36.83 32.62 -46.99
CA ILE A 56 36.50 31.99 -45.71
C ILE A 56 35.55 32.92 -44.96
N VAL A 57 34.27 32.57 -45.01
CA VAL A 57 33.19 33.43 -44.50
C VAL A 57 32.40 32.67 -43.47
N VAL A 58 32.11 33.31 -42.34
CA VAL A 58 31.06 32.84 -41.45
C VAL A 58 29.82 33.69 -41.70
N THR A 59 28.69 33.07 -41.99
CA THR A 59 27.41 33.77 -42.13
C THR A 59 26.48 33.43 -40.98
N ASP A 60 25.66 34.38 -40.57
CA ASP A 60 24.54 34.12 -39.66
C ASP A 60 23.39 33.37 -40.35
N SER A 61 22.34 33.10 -39.57
CA SER A 61 21.10 32.43 -40.00
C SER A 61 20.37 33.13 -41.15
N LYS A 62 20.66 34.42 -41.40
CA LYS A 62 20.09 35.24 -42.49
C LYS A 62 21.01 35.33 -43.71
N GLY A 63 22.18 34.68 -43.66
CA GLY A 63 23.20 34.74 -44.71
C GLY A 63 24.09 35.99 -44.65
N THR A 64 23.99 36.80 -43.59
CA THR A 64 24.82 37.99 -43.41
C THR A 64 26.22 37.60 -42.96
N ALA A 65 27.26 38.13 -43.60
CA ALA A 65 28.64 37.85 -43.22
C ALA A 65 28.95 38.42 -41.83
N VAL A 66 29.52 37.57 -40.97
CA VAL A 66 29.95 37.91 -39.62
C VAL A 66 31.44 38.22 -39.65
N LYS A 67 31.83 39.33 -39.02
CA LYS A 67 33.24 39.73 -38.95
C LYS A 67 34.02 38.80 -38.03
N VAL A 68 34.72 37.85 -38.64
CA VAL A 68 35.64 36.90 -38.00
C VAL A 68 37.08 37.26 -38.31
N GLY A 69 38.02 36.85 -37.46
CA GLY A 69 39.44 36.93 -37.77
C GLY A 69 39.86 35.70 -38.55
N VAL A 70 40.54 35.87 -39.67
CA VAL A 70 41.13 34.77 -40.44
C VAL A 70 42.64 34.93 -40.41
N LYS A 71 43.36 33.90 -39.97
CA LYS A 71 44.83 33.89 -39.95
C LYS A 71 45.39 32.54 -40.36
N LEU A 72 46.56 32.56 -40.99
CA LEU A 72 47.33 31.35 -41.25
C LEU A 72 47.97 30.85 -39.94
N GLY A 73 47.86 29.55 -39.70
CA GLY A 73 48.55 28.85 -38.62
C GLY A 73 50.05 28.75 -38.87
N GLN A 74 50.81 28.48 -37.80
CA GLN A 74 52.28 28.39 -37.89
C GLN A 74 52.78 27.24 -38.77
N ASP A 75 51.93 26.26 -39.05
CA ASP A 75 52.25 25.09 -39.88
C ASP A 75 52.11 25.36 -41.39
N GLY A 76 51.66 26.55 -41.79
CA GLY A 76 51.40 26.92 -43.19
C GLY A 76 50.21 26.20 -43.84
N LYS A 77 49.55 25.26 -43.14
CA LYS A 77 48.50 24.37 -43.68
C LYS A 77 47.16 24.50 -42.96
N THR A 78 47.13 25.22 -41.85
CA THR A 78 45.91 25.42 -41.07
C THR A 78 45.47 26.86 -41.19
N ILE A 79 44.18 27.09 -41.47
CA ILE A 79 43.57 28.41 -41.29
C ILE A 79 42.79 28.41 -39.99
N ILE A 80 43.06 29.40 -39.15
CA ILE A 80 42.35 29.63 -37.90
C ILE A 80 41.33 30.73 -38.15
N VAL A 81 40.05 30.38 -37.97
CA VAL A 81 38.95 31.33 -37.95
C VAL A 81 38.64 31.63 -36.49
N THR A 82 39.03 32.80 -36.03
CA THR A 82 38.75 33.25 -34.67
C THR A 82 37.35 33.81 -34.58
N ALA A 83 36.65 33.51 -33.48
CA ALA A 83 35.35 34.08 -33.18
C ALA A 83 35.40 35.62 -33.26
N PRO A 84 34.25 36.28 -33.53
CA PRO A 84 34.16 37.74 -33.51
C PRO A 84 34.66 38.30 -32.18
N GLN A 85 35.11 39.57 -32.15
CA GLN A 85 35.66 40.21 -30.94
C GLN A 85 34.72 40.13 -29.72
N ASN A 86 33.40 40.14 -29.96
CA ASN A 86 32.36 40.02 -28.92
C ASN A 86 31.75 38.61 -28.83
N GLY A 87 32.35 37.62 -29.49
CA GLY A 87 31.81 36.28 -29.68
C GLY A 87 30.68 36.22 -30.71
N TYR A 88 30.27 35.00 -31.07
CA TYR A 88 29.04 34.77 -31.82
C TYR A 88 27.82 35.02 -30.93
N THR A 89 26.74 35.55 -31.50
CA THR A 89 25.47 35.78 -30.79
C THR A 89 24.92 34.46 -30.26
N LYS A 90 24.63 34.41 -28.95
CA LYS A 90 24.03 33.25 -28.29
C LYS A 90 22.64 32.96 -28.85
N GLY A 91 22.28 31.69 -29.01
CA GLY A 91 20.99 31.26 -29.55
C GLY A 91 20.84 31.37 -31.07
N GLU A 92 21.79 32.00 -31.75
CA GLU A 92 21.84 32.04 -33.21
C GLU A 92 22.55 30.83 -33.79
N SER A 93 22.23 30.55 -35.04
CA SER A 93 22.90 29.55 -35.87
C SER A 93 23.78 30.24 -36.91
N TYR A 94 24.91 29.61 -37.22
CA TYR A 94 25.91 30.11 -38.13
C TYR A 94 26.36 29.01 -39.08
N THR A 95 26.83 29.44 -40.24
CA THR A 95 27.48 28.58 -41.21
C THR A 95 28.91 29.07 -41.43
N LEU A 96 29.89 28.26 -41.06
CA LEU A 96 31.27 28.45 -41.51
C LEU A 96 31.38 27.89 -42.93
N ASN A 97 31.66 28.77 -43.89
CA ASN A 97 31.78 28.45 -45.29
C ASN A 97 33.21 28.68 -45.79
N VAL A 98 33.82 27.61 -46.31
CA VAL A 98 35.13 27.62 -46.98
C VAL A 98 34.88 27.41 -48.46
N LYS A 99 34.96 28.48 -49.25
CA LYS A 99 34.66 28.45 -50.69
C LYS A 99 35.79 27.78 -51.49
N ALA A 100 35.44 27.27 -52.67
CA ALA A 100 36.34 26.49 -53.55
C ALA A 100 37.53 27.28 -54.15
N LYS A 101 37.70 28.56 -53.80
CA LYS A 101 38.75 29.45 -54.30
C LYS A 101 39.97 29.57 -53.37
N VAL A 102 39.88 29.01 -52.15
CA VAL A 102 41.06 28.83 -51.28
C VAL A 102 42.07 27.94 -52.00
N HIS A 103 43.33 28.38 -52.11
CA HIS A 103 44.35 27.72 -52.91
C HIS A 103 45.69 27.54 -52.19
N SER A 104 46.48 26.55 -52.62
CA SER A 104 47.83 26.33 -52.11
C SER A 104 48.85 27.27 -52.73
N THR A 105 50.02 27.39 -52.11
CA THR A 105 51.19 28.12 -52.66
C THR A 105 51.71 27.56 -53.98
N LYS A 106 51.17 26.42 -54.43
CA LYS A 106 51.45 25.78 -55.73
C LYS A 106 50.32 26.01 -56.75
N GLY A 107 49.37 26.90 -56.46
CA GLY A 107 48.28 27.28 -57.36
C GLY A 107 47.11 26.27 -57.46
N LYS A 108 47.05 25.27 -56.58
CA LYS A 108 45.93 24.30 -56.55
C LYS A 108 44.76 24.86 -55.75
N VAL A 109 43.53 24.71 -56.24
CA VAL A 109 42.33 25.21 -55.57
C VAL A 109 41.62 24.14 -54.72
N LEU A 110 40.82 24.54 -53.74
CA LEU A 110 40.06 23.64 -52.87
C LEU A 110 39.06 22.83 -53.71
N ASN A 111 39.08 21.51 -53.53
CA ASN A 111 38.33 20.56 -54.37
C ASN A 111 36.81 20.76 -54.38
N LYS A 112 36.24 21.22 -53.25
CA LYS A 112 34.82 21.52 -53.10
C LYS A 112 34.62 22.45 -51.90
N GLU A 113 33.68 23.38 -52.03
CA GLU A 113 33.20 24.20 -50.93
C GLU A 113 32.79 23.33 -49.72
N GLN A 114 33.22 23.73 -48.53
CA GLN A 114 32.90 23.06 -47.26
C GLN A 114 32.03 23.98 -46.40
N LYS A 115 30.93 23.44 -45.88
CA LYS A 115 30.01 24.16 -45.00
C LYS A 115 29.87 23.41 -43.69
N ILE A 116 29.93 24.14 -42.58
CA ILE A 116 29.68 23.62 -41.23
C ILE A 116 28.61 24.50 -40.60
N HIS A 117 27.48 23.89 -40.26
CA HIS A 117 26.41 24.49 -39.48
C HIS A 117 26.71 24.27 -38.00
N PHE A 118 26.60 25.34 -37.24
CA PHE A 118 26.72 25.27 -35.79
C PHE A 118 25.78 26.27 -35.14
N SER A 119 25.29 25.93 -33.95
CA SER A 119 24.49 26.83 -33.12
C SER A 119 25.26 27.24 -31.88
N ILE A 120 25.00 28.45 -31.39
CA ILE A 120 25.64 28.92 -30.17
C ILE A 120 24.75 28.62 -28.98
N LYS A 121 25.32 27.98 -27.94
CA LYS A 121 24.61 27.71 -26.69
C LYS A 121 23.93 28.98 -26.16
N ASP A 122 22.62 28.95 -26.04
CA ASP A 122 21.86 29.99 -25.37
C ASP A 122 21.62 29.65 -23.90
N ASN A 123 22.64 29.91 -23.09
CA ASN A 123 22.56 29.75 -21.64
C ASN A 123 21.62 30.79 -20.98
N ASN A 124 21.17 31.81 -21.73
CA ASN A 124 20.21 32.82 -21.29
C ASN A 124 18.78 32.53 -21.80
N SER A 125 18.53 31.36 -22.39
CA SER A 125 17.16 30.93 -22.70
C SER A 125 16.39 30.62 -21.43
N ILE A 126 15.16 31.14 -21.35
CA ILE A 126 14.28 30.94 -20.21
C ILE A 126 13.80 29.49 -20.20
N VAL A 127 13.96 28.82 -19.07
CA VAL A 127 13.39 27.51 -18.79
C VAL A 127 12.01 27.72 -18.17
N THR A 128 11.01 27.12 -18.81
CA THR A 128 9.62 27.16 -18.35
C THR A 128 9.19 25.78 -17.84
N PHE A 129 8.48 25.76 -16.72
CA PHE A 129 7.91 24.55 -16.16
C PHE A 129 6.39 24.59 -16.31
N LYS A 130 5.79 23.51 -16.81
CA LYS A 130 4.33 23.45 -16.95
C LYS A 130 3.63 23.38 -15.59
N ASP A 131 4.25 22.72 -14.63
CA ASP A 131 3.77 22.57 -13.27
C ASP A 131 4.49 23.55 -12.32
N LYS A 132 3.71 24.38 -11.63
CA LYS A 132 4.26 25.38 -10.69
C LYS A 132 4.89 24.75 -9.46
N ASN A 133 4.44 23.57 -9.04
CA ASN A 133 5.03 22.87 -7.90
C ASN A 133 6.41 22.35 -8.29
N LEU A 134 6.57 21.80 -9.50
CA LEU A 134 7.89 21.43 -10.02
C LEU A 134 8.80 22.66 -10.13
N GLU A 135 8.29 23.78 -10.67
CA GLU A 135 9.06 25.02 -10.72
C GLU A 135 9.57 25.43 -9.33
N GLN A 136 8.72 25.38 -8.29
CA GLN A 136 9.09 25.73 -6.93
C GLN A 136 10.19 24.81 -6.38
N VAL A 137 10.10 23.50 -6.64
CA VAL A 137 11.14 22.55 -6.23
C VAL A 137 12.46 22.88 -6.93
N VAL A 138 12.43 23.15 -8.23
CA VAL A 138 13.64 23.53 -8.99
C VAL A 138 14.22 24.85 -8.48
N ARG A 139 13.38 25.86 -8.23
CA ARG A 139 13.82 27.15 -7.64
C ARG A 139 14.51 26.97 -6.31
N LYS A 140 14.00 26.08 -5.46
CA LYS A 140 14.61 25.73 -4.18
C LYS A 140 15.96 25.04 -4.40
N ALA A 141 16.03 24.08 -5.33
CA ALA A 141 17.26 23.34 -5.64
C ALA A 141 18.38 24.25 -6.16
N ILE A 142 18.05 25.25 -6.98
CA ILE A 142 19.03 26.19 -7.56
C ILE A 142 19.19 27.49 -6.75
N ASN A 143 18.55 27.60 -5.58
CA ASN A 143 18.54 28.79 -4.72
C ASN A 143 18.12 30.10 -5.44
N LYS A 144 17.04 30.05 -6.24
CA LYS A 144 16.53 31.17 -7.04
C LYS A 144 15.02 31.40 -6.86
N PRO A 145 14.59 32.08 -5.77
CA PRO A 145 13.18 32.18 -5.41
C PRO A 145 12.34 33.07 -6.33
N LYS A 146 12.95 33.98 -7.10
CA LYS A 146 12.24 34.96 -7.96
C LYS A 146 12.96 35.14 -9.30
N GLY A 147 12.26 35.77 -10.25
CA GLY A 147 12.77 36.06 -11.60
C GLY A 147 12.78 34.85 -12.52
N ASN A 148 13.16 35.06 -13.78
CA ASN A 148 13.24 33.99 -14.77
C ASN A 148 14.30 32.96 -14.38
N ILE A 149 14.00 31.68 -14.61
CA ILE A 149 14.97 30.59 -14.56
C ILE A 149 15.55 30.47 -15.97
N TYR A 150 16.87 30.47 -16.08
CA TYR A 150 17.61 30.33 -17.32
C TYR A 150 18.34 28.99 -17.33
N LYS A 151 18.72 28.50 -18.52
CA LYS A 151 19.50 27.26 -18.63
C LYS A 151 20.79 27.28 -17.79
N SER A 152 21.46 28.43 -17.69
CA SER A 152 22.63 28.59 -16.82
C SER A 152 22.34 28.36 -15.34
N ASP A 153 21.11 28.63 -14.88
CA ASP A 153 20.77 28.47 -13.46
C ASP A 153 20.60 26.99 -13.09
N VAL A 154 20.05 26.18 -14.01
CA VAL A 154 19.81 24.75 -13.80
C VAL A 154 20.99 23.87 -14.21
N GLU A 155 22.01 24.43 -14.86
CA GLU A 155 23.19 23.71 -15.34
C GLU A 155 23.92 22.95 -14.23
N LYS A 156 23.90 23.45 -12.99
CA LYS A 156 24.57 22.80 -11.84
C LYS A 156 23.66 21.86 -11.04
N ALA A 157 22.39 21.70 -11.41
CA ALA A 157 21.46 20.86 -10.68
C ALA A 157 21.76 19.37 -10.93
N THR A 158 22.31 18.69 -9.93
CA THR A 158 22.61 17.24 -9.97
C THR A 158 21.61 16.40 -9.19
N ASP A 159 20.84 17.03 -8.29
CA ASP A 159 19.95 16.37 -7.35
C ASP A 159 18.62 17.13 -7.30
N LEU A 160 17.50 16.41 -7.44
CA LEU A 160 16.17 16.98 -7.32
C LEU A 160 15.29 16.04 -6.52
N ASN A 161 14.97 16.44 -5.29
CA ASN A 161 13.95 15.78 -4.48
C ASN A 161 12.64 16.55 -4.59
N ALA A 162 11.69 15.96 -5.29
CA ALA A 162 10.35 16.48 -5.54
C ALA A 162 9.28 15.53 -4.98
N LYS A 163 9.60 14.74 -3.96
CA LYS A 163 8.67 13.82 -3.30
C LYS A 163 7.48 14.55 -2.69
N ASN A 164 6.27 14.05 -2.92
CA ASN A 164 5.04 14.55 -2.30
C ASN A 164 4.85 16.07 -2.46
N GLN A 165 5.07 16.56 -3.68
CA GLN A 165 4.96 17.99 -4.01
C GLN A 165 3.71 18.31 -4.83
N ASN A 166 2.79 17.35 -4.97
CA ASN A 166 1.57 17.54 -5.75
C ASN A 166 1.84 17.91 -7.22
N ILE A 167 2.90 17.32 -7.80
CA ILE A 167 3.31 17.53 -9.19
C ILE A 167 2.47 16.63 -10.10
N LYS A 168 1.91 17.21 -11.16
CA LYS A 168 1.15 16.50 -12.20
C LYS A 168 1.94 16.36 -13.49
N SER A 169 2.79 17.32 -13.81
CA SER A 169 3.59 17.30 -15.03
C SER A 169 5.04 17.62 -14.73
N ILE A 170 5.94 16.85 -15.33
CA ILE A 170 7.37 17.09 -15.23
C ILE A 170 7.96 17.87 -16.41
N HIS A 171 7.13 18.42 -17.29
CA HIS A 171 7.61 19.22 -18.42
C HIS A 171 8.38 20.46 -17.95
N GLY A 172 9.57 20.65 -18.51
CA GLY A 172 10.61 21.57 -18.06
C GLY A 172 11.83 20.84 -17.49
N ILE A 173 11.66 19.62 -16.95
CA ILE A 173 12.73 18.82 -16.36
C ILE A 173 13.81 18.40 -17.37
N GLU A 174 13.46 18.30 -18.66
CA GLU A 174 14.38 17.98 -19.76
C GLU A 174 15.55 18.97 -19.90
N ASN A 175 15.45 20.15 -19.27
CA ASN A 175 16.52 21.15 -19.23
C ASN A 175 17.56 20.90 -18.13
N LEU A 176 17.30 19.99 -17.18
CA LEU A 176 18.20 19.65 -16.08
C LEU A 176 19.19 18.54 -16.52
N ILE A 177 19.97 18.82 -17.56
CA ILE A 177 20.78 17.82 -18.28
C ILE A 177 21.88 17.15 -17.44
N ASN A 178 22.25 17.74 -16.30
CA ASN A 178 23.28 17.21 -15.39
C ASN A 178 22.68 16.48 -14.17
N LEU A 179 21.36 16.24 -14.17
CA LEU A 179 20.68 15.56 -13.10
C LEU A 179 21.15 14.10 -12.99
N LYS A 180 21.47 13.69 -11.77
CA LYS A 180 21.92 12.33 -11.40
C LYS A 180 20.88 11.63 -10.53
N ASN A 181 20.30 12.37 -9.58
CA ASN A 181 19.38 11.82 -8.59
C ASN A 181 18.04 12.54 -8.68
N LEU A 182 16.98 11.77 -8.91
CA LEU A 182 15.63 12.29 -9.10
C LEU A 182 14.64 11.49 -8.26
N ASP A 183 14.01 12.16 -7.30
CA ASP A 183 12.90 11.61 -6.53
C ASP A 183 11.60 12.35 -6.88
N LEU A 184 10.69 11.63 -7.53
CA LEU A 184 9.36 12.05 -7.96
C LEU A 184 8.26 11.25 -7.26
N SER A 185 8.58 10.52 -6.19
CA SER A 185 7.63 9.67 -5.47
C SER A 185 6.45 10.45 -4.87
N ASP A 186 5.31 9.77 -4.71
CA ASP A 186 4.09 10.31 -4.10
C ASP A 186 3.55 11.60 -4.77
N ASN A 187 3.53 11.64 -6.11
CA ASN A 187 2.99 12.75 -6.90
C ASN A 187 1.75 12.32 -7.70
N GLN A 188 1.42 12.99 -8.79
CA GLN A 188 0.29 12.68 -9.69
C GLN A 188 0.78 12.57 -11.14
N ILE A 189 1.96 11.97 -11.34
CA ILE A 189 2.64 11.91 -12.63
C ILE A 189 2.20 10.66 -13.38
N ASP A 190 1.73 10.82 -14.62
CA ASP A 190 1.42 9.74 -15.56
C ASP A 190 2.40 9.71 -16.75
N ASP A 191 2.85 10.88 -17.19
CA ASP A 191 3.77 11.08 -18.31
C ASP A 191 5.20 11.39 -17.84
N ILE A 192 6.12 10.45 -18.12
CA ILE A 192 7.56 10.61 -17.87
C ILE A 192 8.38 10.87 -19.14
N SER A 193 7.75 11.12 -20.29
CA SER A 193 8.44 11.44 -21.54
C SER A 193 9.49 12.56 -21.44
N PRO A 194 9.35 13.58 -20.56
CA PRO A 194 10.39 14.61 -20.38
C PRO A 194 11.72 14.09 -19.80
N LEU A 195 11.77 12.87 -19.24
CA LEU A 195 13.04 12.28 -18.79
C LEU A 195 13.93 11.82 -19.94
N LYS A 196 13.38 11.71 -21.16
CA LYS A 196 14.09 11.24 -22.33
C LYS A 196 15.34 12.10 -22.59
N GLY A 197 16.50 11.44 -22.67
CA GLY A 197 17.77 12.11 -22.96
C GLY A 197 18.50 12.70 -21.75
N LEU A 198 17.98 12.56 -20.53
CA LEU A 198 18.69 12.89 -19.29
C LEU A 198 19.73 11.79 -18.95
N ILE A 199 20.71 11.60 -19.84
CA ILE A 199 21.66 10.47 -19.84
C ILE A 199 22.55 10.38 -18.59
N ASN A 200 22.61 11.42 -17.78
CA ASN A 200 23.40 11.46 -16.55
C ASN A 200 22.66 10.89 -15.32
N LEU A 201 21.37 10.54 -15.47
CA LEU A 201 20.60 9.96 -14.37
C LEU A 201 21.20 8.63 -13.91
N GLU A 202 21.45 8.55 -12.60
CA GLU A 202 21.95 7.37 -11.90
C GLU A 202 20.85 6.76 -11.00
N ASN A 203 19.97 7.58 -10.44
CA ASN A 203 18.94 7.17 -9.49
C ASN A 203 17.60 7.84 -9.80
N ILE A 204 16.56 7.03 -10.01
CA ILE A 204 15.18 7.49 -10.22
C ILE A 204 14.25 6.79 -9.24
N ASN A 205 13.45 7.56 -8.52
CA ASN A 205 12.35 7.07 -7.69
C ASN A 205 11.01 7.69 -8.15
N LEU A 206 10.06 6.84 -8.51
CA LEU A 206 8.70 7.20 -8.96
C LEU A 206 7.62 6.44 -8.15
N ASP A 207 7.99 5.92 -6.98
CA ASP A 207 7.14 5.09 -6.13
C ASP A 207 5.90 5.82 -5.60
N ASN A 208 4.89 5.03 -5.23
CA ASN A 208 3.80 5.49 -4.37
C ASN A 208 3.78 4.70 -3.05
N GLU A 209 3.72 5.41 -1.92
CA GLU A 209 3.54 4.83 -0.61
C GLU A 209 2.03 4.70 -0.32
N LEU A 210 1.55 3.46 -0.12
CA LEU A 210 0.14 3.14 0.16
C LEU A 210 -0.29 3.50 1.60
N LEU A 211 -0.01 4.73 2.05
CA LEU A 211 -0.27 5.13 3.44
C LEU A 211 -1.77 5.28 3.74
N ASN A 212 -2.58 5.75 2.78
CA ASN A 212 -4.05 5.79 2.88
C ASN A 212 -4.74 6.00 1.51
N ARG A 213 -6.08 5.96 1.50
CA ARG A 213 -6.93 6.14 0.30
C ARG A 213 -6.88 7.55 -0.32
N TRP A 214 -6.22 8.52 0.33
CA TRP A 214 -6.11 9.91 -0.14
C TRP A 214 -4.68 10.33 -0.50
N THR A 215 -3.71 9.41 -0.46
CA THR A 215 -2.33 9.70 -0.84
C THR A 215 -2.23 9.93 -2.35
N LEU A 216 -1.46 10.94 -2.75
CA LEU A 216 -1.17 11.24 -4.16
C LEU A 216 -0.53 10.02 -4.83
N ARG A 217 -0.90 9.73 -6.08
CA ARG A 217 -0.38 8.59 -6.81
C ARG A 217 0.10 8.95 -8.21
N ASN A 218 1.34 8.64 -8.50
CA ASN A 218 1.83 8.47 -9.85
C ASN A 218 1.06 7.34 -10.51
N GLU A 219 0.78 7.50 -11.80
CA GLU A 219 0.01 6.55 -12.60
C GLU A 219 0.79 6.12 -13.84
N VAL A 220 2.13 6.08 -13.74
CA VAL A 220 3.03 5.80 -14.86
C VAL A 220 2.72 4.44 -15.46
N SER A 221 2.48 4.41 -16.77
CA SER A 221 2.30 3.16 -17.52
C SER A 221 3.31 2.99 -18.66
N ASP A 222 3.74 4.09 -19.28
CA ASP A 222 4.73 4.11 -20.35
C ASP A 222 6.08 4.54 -19.79
N ILE A 223 7.07 3.66 -19.91
CA ILE A 223 8.45 3.91 -19.46
C ILE A 223 9.46 4.02 -20.61
N SER A 224 8.99 4.26 -21.85
CA SER A 224 9.84 4.44 -23.03
C SER A 224 10.87 5.56 -22.90
N ALA A 225 10.59 6.55 -22.06
CA ALA A 225 11.52 7.63 -21.74
C ALA A 225 12.83 7.16 -21.08
N LEU A 226 12.83 5.97 -20.45
CA LEU A 226 13.99 5.40 -19.77
C LEU A 226 14.96 4.69 -20.73
N GLU A 227 14.55 4.46 -21.98
CA GLU A 227 15.40 3.82 -22.98
C GLU A 227 16.69 4.63 -23.20
N GLY A 228 17.84 3.95 -23.13
CA GLY A 228 19.15 4.59 -23.35
C GLY A 228 19.71 5.37 -22.15
N LEU A 229 19.05 5.39 -20.99
CA LEU A 229 19.58 5.96 -19.74
C LEU A 229 20.62 5.03 -19.09
N ILE A 230 21.68 4.71 -19.82
CA ILE A 230 22.65 3.65 -19.52
C ILE A 230 23.43 3.84 -18.21
N ASN A 231 23.38 5.01 -17.59
CA ASN A 231 24.04 5.31 -16.31
C ASN A 231 23.17 4.97 -15.09
N LEU A 232 21.91 4.57 -15.30
CA LEU A 232 21.02 4.18 -14.20
C LEU A 232 21.60 3.01 -13.41
N LYS A 233 21.62 3.20 -12.09
CA LYS A 233 22.06 2.24 -11.08
C LYS A 233 20.87 1.80 -10.21
N ASN A 234 20.02 2.73 -9.80
CA ASN A 234 18.85 2.42 -8.99
C ASN A 234 17.58 2.98 -9.63
N LEU A 235 16.58 2.12 -9.82
CA LEU A 235 15.30 2.47 -10.40
C LEU A 235 14.16 1.89 -9.56
N SER A 236 13.30 2.76 -9.04
CA SER A 236 12.10 2.37 -8.31
C SER A 236 10.86 2.95 -9.00
N LEU A 237 9.93 2.06 -9.34
CA LEU A 237 8.67 2.33 -10.04
C LEU A 237 7.51 1.56 -9.36
N LYS A 238 7.60 1.37 -8.04
CA LYS A 238 6.61 0.62 -7.24
C LYS A 238 5.24 1.29 -7.31
N GLU A 239 4.17 0.50 -7.28
CA GLU A 239 2.78 0.96 -7.21
C GLU A 239 2.37 1.86 -8.40
N ASN A 240 2.69 1.45 -9.62
CA ASN A 240 2.35 2.16 -10.85
C ASN A 240 1.44 1.29 -11.75
N LYS A 241 1.31 1.62 -13.04
CA LYS A 241 0.43 0.94 -13.99
C LYS A 241 1.21 0.24 -15.11
N ILE A 242 2.48 -0.10 -14.88
CA ILE A 242 3.41 -0.59 -15.90
C ILE A 242 3.09 -2.04 -16.26
N ASN A 243 3.07 -2.37 -17.56
CA ASN A 243 2.92 -3.74 -18.05
C ASN A 243 4.07 -4.16 -18.98
N ASP A 244 4.63 -3.21 -19.73
CA ASP A 244 5.76 -3.38 -20.64
C ASP A 244 7.02 -2.75 -20.03
N ILE A 245 8.08 -3.54 -19.93
CA ILE A 245 9.39 -3.11 -19.42
C ILE A 245 10.51 -3.21 -20.45
N ASN A 246 10.20 -3.36 -21.74
CA ASN A 246 11.20 -3.51 -22.80
C ASN A 246 12.23 -2.38 -22.86
N SER A 247 11.84 -1.17 -22.46
CA SER A 247 12.73 -0.01 -22.38
C SER A 247 13.88 -0.15 -21.37
N LEU A 248 13.79 -1.11 -20.44
CA LEU A 248 14.87 -1.43 -19.50
C LEU A 248 15.98 -2.30 -20.14
N LYS A 249 15.74 -2.84 -21.33
CA LYS A 249 16.71 -3.66 -22.04
C LYS A 249 18.00 -2.86 -22.28
N GLY A 250 19.12 -3.43 -21.86
CA GLY A 250 20.44 -2.80 -22.05
C GLY A 250 20.86 -1.79 -20.98
N LEU A 251 20.03 -1.53 -19.95
CA LEU A 251 20.41 -0.75 -18.76
C LEU A 251 21.35 -1.54 -17.82
N THR A 252 22.47 -1.99 -18.37
CA THR A 252 23.41 -2.97 -17.77
C THR A 252 24.15 -2.49 -16.52
N ASN A 253 23.99 -1.21 -16.15
CA ASN A 253 24.54 -0.65 -14.91
C ASN A 253 23.59 -0.71 -13.71
N LEU A 254 22.34 -1.16 -13.92
CA LEU A 254 21.37 -1.34 -12.83
C LEU A 254 21.89 -2.32 -11.78
N LYS A 255 21.79 -1.88 -10.53
CA LYS A 255 22.12 -2.58 -9.28
C LYS A 255 20.86 -2.86 -8.48
N GLU A 256 19.94 -1.90 -8.42
CA GLU A 256 18.67 -2.05 -7.71
C GLU A 256 17.50 -1.72 -8.64
N LEU A 257 16.53 -2.64 -8.71
CA LEU A 257 15.31 -2.48 -9.49
C LEU A 257 14.10 -2.90 -8.66
N ASN A 258 13.15 -1.98 -8.50
CA ASN A 258 11.90 -2.24 -7.81
C ASN A 258 10.71 -1.91 -8.72
N LEU A 259 9.97 -2.95 -9.07
CA LEU A 259 8.79 -2.92 -9.93
C LEU A 259 7.56 -3.52 -9.22
N THR A 260 7.58 -3.49 -7.88
CA THR A 260 6.51 -4.03 -7.01
C THR A 260 5.13 -3.43 -7.35
N ASN A 261 4.08 -4.25 -7.31
CA ASN A 261 2.70 -3.88 -7.57
C ASN A 261 2.52 -3.08 -8.86
N ASN A 262 2.68 -3.80 -9.97
CA ASN A 262 2.44 -3.31 -11.32
C ASN A 262 1.58 -4.35 -12.07
N LYS A 263 1.62 -4.36 -13.40
CA LYS A 263 0.84 -5.27 -14.26
C LYS A 263 1.75 -6.12 -15.17
N ILE A 264 3.00 -6.33 -14.75
CA ILE A 264 4.04 -6.98 -15.56
C ILE A 264 3.79 -8.49 -15.62
N ASN A 265 3.95 -9.08 -16.80
CA ASN A 265 3.91 -10.53 -17.02
C ASN A 265 5.16 -11.06 -17.74
N ASP A 266 5.76 -10.25 -18.62
CA ASP A 266 6.98 -10.54 -19.36
C ASP A 266 8.16 -9.76 -18.77
N ILE A 267 9.19 -10.49 -18.32
CA ILE A 267 10.42 -9.91 -17.77
C ILE A 267 11.65 -10.14 -18.66
N SER A 268 11.47 -10.50 -19.93
CA SER A 268 12.54 -10.78 -20.89
C SER A 268 13.55 -9.62 -21.04
N ALA A 269 13.10 -8.39 -20.82
CA ALA A 269 13.95 -7.20 -20.80
C ALA A 269 15.07 -7.23 -19.74
N LEU A 270 14.91 -8.02 -18.67
CA LEU A 270 15.89 -8.15 -17.58
C LEU A 270 17.05 -9.09 -17.93
N LYS A 271 16.95 -9.81 -19.05
CA LYS A 271 17.99 -10.73 -19.50
C LYS A 271 19.32 -10.00 -19.70
N GLY A 272 20.36 -10.47 -19.02
CA GLY A 272 21.71 -9.92 -19.13
C GLY A 272 22.00 -8.69 -18.26
N LEU A 273 21.08 -8.28 -17.38
CA LEU A 273 21.33 -7.23 -16.37
C LEU A 273 22.17 -7.76 -15.19
N ILE A 274 23.35 -8.31 -15.50
CA ILE A 274 24.20 -9.10 -14.59
C ILE A 274 24.76 -8.32 -13.39
N LYS A 275 24.59 -6.98 -13.33
CA LYS A 275 25.00 -6.14 -12.20
C LYS A 275 23.90 -5.97 -11.15
N LEU A 276 22.69 -6.47 -11.39
CA LEU A 276 21.61 -6.42 -10.40
C LEU A 276 22.02 -7.16 -9.12
N GLU A 277 21.88 -6.46 -8.00
CA GLU A 277 22.14 -6.91 -6.63
C GLU A 277 20.81 -7.06 -5.88
N LYS A 278 19.81 -6.21 -6.16
CA LYS A 278 18.47 -6.27 -5.56
C LYS A 278 17.40 -6.15 -6.64
N LEU A 279 16.44 -7.08 -6.61
CA LEU A 279 15.30 -7.08 -7.52
C LEU A 279 14.01 -7.37 -6.76
N SER A 280 13.01 -6.50 -6.91
CA SER A 280 11.64 -6.76 -6.47
C SER A 280 10.67 -6.68 -7.64
N LEU A 281 9.92 -7.75 -7.84
CA LEU A 281 8.81 -7.87 -8.79
C LEU A 281 7.53 -8.38 -8.09
N LYS A 282 7.44 -8.19 -6.77
CA LYS A 282 6.27 -8.54 -5.95
C LYS A 282 4.97 -8.04 -6.56
N GLU A 283 3.87 -8.79 -6.39
CA GLU A 283 2.52 -8.39 -6.79
C GLU A 283 2.43 -7.99 -8.28
N ASN A 284 2.83 -8.91 -9.16
CA ASN A 284 2.69 -8.77 -10.60
C ASN A 284 1.93 -9.97 -11.17
N LYS A 285 2.09 -10.26 -12.46
CA LYS A 285 1.42 -11.37 -13.17
C LYS A 285 2.43 -12.31 -13.82
N ILE A 286 3.63 -12.43 -13.23
CA ILE A 286 4.77 -13.16 -13.80
C ILE A 286 4.58 -14.65 -13.58
N ASN A 287 4.87 -15.45 -14.61
CA ASN A 287 4.91 -16.92 -14.53
C ASN A 287 6.26 -17.49 -15.00
N ASP A 288 6.90 -16.86 -16.00
CA ASP A 288 8.21 -17.23 -16.53
C ASP A 288 9.29 -16.29 -15.99
N ILE A 289 10.25 -16.87 -15.27
CA ILE A 289 11.41 -16.14 -14.73
C ILE A 289 12.74 -16.48 -15.45
N SER A 290 12.70 -17.11 -16.62
CA SER A 290 13.88 -17.54 -17.39
C SER A 290 14.87 -16.40 -17.70
N ALA A 291 14.39 -15.16 -17.76
CA ALA A 291 15.22 -13.97 -17.92
C ALA A 291 16.23 -13.74 -16.78
N LEU A 292 15.98 -14.30 -15.59
CA LEU A 292 16.86 -14.19 -14.42
C LEU A 292 18.06 -15.15 -14.47
N LYS A 293 18.08 -16.09 -15.42
CA LYS A 293 19.20 -17.03 -15.57
C LYS A 293 20.50 -16.27 -15.82
N GLY A 294 21.48 -16.47 -14.94
CA GLY A 294 22.81 -15.86 -15.05
C GLY A 294 22.94 -14.45 -14.44
N VAL A 295 21.91 -13.93 -13.76
CA VAL A 295 21.97 -12.65 -13.02
C VAL A 295 22.68 -12.87 -11.67
N ASN A 296 23.93 -13.33 -11.74
CA ASN A 296 24.66 -13.97 -10.62
C ASN A 296 25.07 -13.04 -9.48
N ASN A 297 24.83 -11.72 -9.61
CA ASN A 297 25.12 -10.75 -8.55
C ASN A 297 23.95 -10.50 -7.59
N LEU A 298 22.78 -11.10 -7.84
CA LEU A 298 21.62 -10.95 -6.97
C LEU A 298 21.93 -11.44 -5.55
N GLN A 299 21.60 -10.58 -4.58
CA GLN A 299 21.68 -10.80 -3.14
C GLN A 299 20.27 -10.82 -2.52
N ILE A 300 19.36 -10.00 -3.06
CA ILE A 300 17.96 -9.93 -2.62
C ILE A 300 17.06 -10.11 -3.84
N LEU A 301 16.18 -11.11 -3.78
CA LEU A 301 15.19 -11.37 -4.82
C LEU A 301 13.81 -11.56 -4.20
N ILE A 302 12.89 -10.67 -4.55
CA ILE A 302 11.51 -10.65 -4.06
C ILE A 302 10.55 -10.85 -5.23
N LEU A 303 9.85 -11.99 -5.23
CA LEU A 303 8.97 -12.45 -6.30
C LEU A 303 7.58 -12.87 -5.78
N ASP A 304 7.21 -12.47 -4.55
CA ASP A 304 5.97 -12.90 -3.93
C ASP A 304 4.71 -12.39 -4.66
N CYS A 305 3.59 -13.10 -4.48
CA CYS A 305 2.29 -12.77 -5.07
C CYS A 305 2.36 -12.67 -6.60
N ASN A 306 2.87 -13.71 -7.25
CA ASN A 306 2.91 -13.85 -8.72
C ASN A 306 2.22 -15.17 -9.12
N LYS A 307 2.55 -15.71 -10.29
CA LYS A 307 2.02 -16.97 -10.85
C LYS A 307 3.16 -17.93 -11.23
N ILE A 308 4.27 -17.88 -10.51
CA ILE A 308 5.47 -18.65 -10.80
C ILE A 308 5.25 -20.09 -10.35
N ASN A 309 5.65 -21.06 -11.17
CA ASN A 309 5.63 -22.49 -10.82
C ASN A 309 6.95 -23.22 -11.11
N ASP A 310 7.76 -22.70 -12.05
CA ASP A 310 9.11 -23.16 -12.36
C ASP A 310 10.13 -22.11 -11.90
N ILE A 311 11.10 -22.55 -11.08
CA ILE A 311 12.17 -21.71 -10.56
C ILE A 311 13.58 -22.12 -11.02
N ASN A 312 13.71 -22.94 -12.07
CA ASN A 312 15.00 -23.39 -12.60
C ASN A 312 15.94 -22.25 -13.02
N ALA A 313 15.39 -21.07 -13.33
CA ALA A 313 16.19 -19.88 -13.63
C ALA A 313 17.05 -19.39 -12.45
N LEU A 314 16.76 -19.81 -11.22
CA LEU A 314 17.52 -19.46 -10.02
C LEU A 314 18.80 -20.29 -9.84
N GLU A 315 19.01 -21.30 -10.69
CA GLU A 315 20.21 -22.15 -10.64
C GLU A 315 21.48 -21.29 -10.76
N GLY A 316 22.41 -21.46 -9.81
CA GLY A 316 23.70 -20.78 -9.82
C GLY A 316 23.70 -19.35 -9.26
N LEU A 317 22.56 -18.81 -8.79
CA LEU A 317 22.47 -17.50 -8.12
C LEU A 317 23.02 -17.53 -6.68
N THR A 318 24.22 -18.06 -6.53
CA THR A 318 24.88 -18.41 -5.25
C THR A 318 25.18 -17.24 -4.32
N LYS A 319 25.02 -15.99 -4.76
CA LYS A 319 25.16 -14.79 -3.92
C LYS A 319 23.87 -14.39 -3.21
N LEU A 320 22.74 -15.04 -3.49
CA LEU A 320 21.47 -14.76 -2.82
C LEU A 320 21.60 -14.96 -1.32
N GLU A 321 21.24 -13.91 -0.58
CA GLU A 321 21.13 -13.92 0.88
C GLU A 321 19.66 -13.93 1.32
N ASN A 322 18.77 -13.28 0.56
CA ASN A 322 17.34 -13.23 0.86
C ASN A 322 16.52 -13.55 -0.39
N LEU A 323 15.63 -14.54 -0.26
CA LEU A 323 14.74 -14.99 -1.32
C LEU A 323 13.31 -15.05 -0.80
N ASN A 324 12.41 -14.31 -1.43
CA ASN A 324 10.97 -14.40 -1.17
C ASN A 324 10.23 -14.86 -2.42
N LEU A 325 9.60 -16.03 -2.32
CA LEU A 325 8.82 -16.68 -3.37
C LEU A 325 7.37 -16.93 -2.92
N SER A 326 6.93 -16.34 -1.80
CA SER A 326 5.63 -16.64 -1.20
C SER A 326 4.45 -16.36 -2.14
N ASN A 327 3.32 -17.02 -1.90
CA ASN A 327 2.10 -16.84 -2.68
C ASN A 327 2.33 -17.04 -4.20
N ASN A 328 2.97 -18.16 -4.54
CA ASN A 328 3.18 -18.65 -5.91
C ASN A 328 2.71 -20.12 -6.00
N GLU A 329 2.93 -20.79 -7.14
CA GLU A 329 2.49 -22.17 -7.37
C GLU A 329 3.69 -23.13 -7.51
N ILE A 330 4.67 -23.02 -6.62
CA ILE A 330 5.97 -23.71 -6.71
C ILE A 330 5.94 -25.01 -5.90
N LYS A 331 6.06 -26.15 -6.59
CA LYS A 331 6.14 -27.47 -5.92
C LYS A 331 7.56 -28.01 -5.81
N ASP A 332 8.37 -27.80 -6.86
CA ASP A 332 9.74 -28.29 -6.93
C ASP A 332 10.71 -27.17 -6.55
N ILE A 333 11.41 -27.38 -5.44
CA ILE A 333 12.43 -26.47 -4.92
C ILE A 333 13.86 -27.04 -5.00
N SER A 334 14.07 -28.10 -5.80
CA SER A 334 15.37 -28.77 -5.99
C SER A 334 16.51 -27.82 -6.34
N VAL A 335 16.23 -26.78 -7.13
CA VAL A 335 17.18 -25.75 -7.54
C VAL A 335 17.80 -24.98 -6.36
N LEU A 336 17.12 -24.91 -5.21
CA LEU A 336 17.59 -24.15 -4.05
C LEU A 336 18.81 -24.80 -3.36
N LYS A 337 19.10 -26.08 -3.63
CA LYS A 337 20.20 -26.84 -2.98
C LYS A 337 21.56 -26.14 -3.08
N GLY A 338 21.81 -25.39 -4.16
CA GLY A 338 23.06 -24.67 -4.39
C GLY A 338 23.15 -23.27 -3.77
N LEU A 339 22.06 -22.73 -3.23
CA LEU A 339 21.97 -21.34 -2.74
C LEU A 339 22.42 -21.22 -1.28
N THR A 340 23.60 -21.73 -0.97
CA THR A 340 24.11 -21.92 0.40
C THR A 340 24.43 -20.63 1.17
N ASN A 341 24.33 -19.47 0.53
CA ASN A 341 24.46 -18.15 1.19
C ASN A 341 23.15 -17.57 1.73
N LEU A 342 22.01 -18.24 1.51
CA LEU A 342 20.72 -17.81 2.01
C LEU A 342 20.73 -17.69 3.55
N LYS A 343 20.29 -16.52 4.02
CA LYS A 343 20.02 -16.17 5.41
C LYS A 343 18.51 -16.05 5.67
N GLY A 344 17.75 -15.56 4.67
CA GLY A 344 16.30 -15.48 4.70
C GLY A 344 15.66 -16.21 3.52
N LEU A 345 14.71 -17.11 3.81
CA LEU A 345 13.93 -17.82 2.80
C LEU A 345 12.45 -17.79 3.17
N ASN A 346 11.62 -17.22 2.29
CA ASN A 346 10.17 -17.24 2.42
C ASN A 346 9.54 -18.01 1.25
N LEU A 347 8.85 -19.09 1.61
CA LEU A 347 8.11 -20.00 0.74
C LEU A 347 6.65 -20.18 1.23
N CYS A 348 6.14 -19.22 2.01
CA CYS A 348 4.77 -19.24 2.51
C CYS A 348 3.77 -19.40 1.34
N ASN A 349 2.81 -20.30 1.49
CA ASN A 349 1.74 -20.54 0.52
C ASN A 349 2.27 -20.79 -0.90
N THR A 350 3.17 -21.78 -1.05
CA THR A 350 3.73 -22.20 -2.36
C THR A 350 3.30 -23.60 -2.82
N LYS A 351 2.63 -24.38 -1.95
CA LYS A 351 2.20 -25.78 -2.15
C LYS A 351 3.33 -26.80 -2.13
N ILE A 352 4.43 -26.49 -1.43
CA ILE A 352 5.55 -27.42 -1.25
C ILE A 352 5.21 -28.54 -0.26
N GLN A 353 5.82 -29.71 -0.46
CA GLN A 353 5.72 -30.88 0.43
C GLN A 353 7.09 -31.39 0.86
N ASP A 354 8.05 -31.46 -0.08
CA ASP A 354 9.42 -31.93 0.16
C ASP A 354 10.37 -30.74 0.35
N ILE A 355 10.94 -30.65 1.55
CA ILE A 355 11.92 -29.64 1.93
C ILE A 355 13.33 -30.21 2.17
N SER A 356 13.59 -31.45 1.74
CA SER A 356 14.89 -32.14 1.91
C SER A 356 16.08 -31.34 1.35
N VAL A 357 15.84 -30.50 0.36
CA VAL A 357 16.82 -29.62 -0.29
C VAL A 357 17.42 -28.59 0.68
N LEU A 358 16.73 -28.27 1.78
CA LEU A 358 17.17 -27.27 2.75
C LEU A 358 18.35 -27.74 3.61
N LYS A 359 18.69 -29.04 3.61
CA LYS A 359 19.73 -29.64 4.46
C LYS A 359 21.09 -28.92 4.40
N GLY A 360 21.43 -28.36 3.24
CA GLY A 360 22.70 -27.67 2.99
C GLY A 360 22.68 -26.16 3.27
N LEU A 361 21.52 -25.57 3.57
CA LEU A 361 21.34 -24.13 3.72
C LEU A 361 21.62 -23.67 5.16
N THR A 362 22.79 -24.04 5.68
CA THR A 362 23.15 -23.91 7.11
C THR A 362 23.32 -22.46 7.60
N LYS A 363 23.32 -21.48 6.69
CA LYS A 363 23.34 -20.04 7.02
C LYS A 363 21.96 -19.44 7.25
N LEU A 364 20.88 -20.20 7.06
CA LEU A 364 19.52 -19.73 7.28
C LEU A 364 19.35 -19.27 8.74
N GLU A 365 18.85 -18.05 8.88
CA GLU A 365 18.45 -17.45 10.15
C GLU A 365 16.93 -17.30 10.21
N ASN A 366 16.29 -17.01 9.07
CA ASN A 366 14.84 -16.81 8.96
C ASN A 366 14.26 -17.74 7.91
N LEU A 367 13.28 -18.55 8.31
CA LEU A 367 12.62 -19.52 7.45
C LEU A 367 11.11 -19.46 7.62
N ASP A 368 10.41 -19.10 6.54
CA ASP A 368 8.96 -19.06 6.50
C ASP A 368 8.44 -20.08 5.49
N LEU A 369 7.72 -21.07 6.00
CA LEU A 369 7.15 -22.21 5.29
C LEU A 369 5.63 -22.30 5.51
N GLU A 370 5.00 -21.27 6.06
CA GLU A 370 3.58 -21.27 6.41
C GLU A 370 2.64 -21.63 5.24
N PHE A 371 1.49 -22.23 5.57
CA PHE A 371 0.42 -22.60 4.64
C PHE A 371 0.88 -23.42 3.44
N ASN A 372 1.73 -24.42 3.68
CA ASN A 372 2.10 -25.43 2.70
C ASN A 372 1.46 -26.79 3.02
N GLU A 373 2.00 -27.85 2.45
CA GLU A 373 1.53 -29.23 2.66
C GLU A 373 2.64 -30.10 3.27
N ILE A 374 3.54 -29.49 4.05
CA ILE A 374 4.74 -30.15 4.58
C ILE A 374 4.34 -31.13 5.69
N LYS A 375 4.93 -32.32 5.66
CA LYS A 375 4.75 -33.38 6.67
C LYS A 375 6.04 -33.72 7.41
N ASP A 376 7.15 -33.78 6.68
CA ASP A 376 8.47 -34.14 7.22
C ASP A 376 9.35 -32.91 7.32
N ILE A 377 9.68 -32.54 8.55
CA ILE A 377 10.58 -31.43 8.86
C ILE A 377 11.95 -31.88 9.39
N SER A 378 12.28 -33.17 9.29
CA SER A 378 13.53 -33.77 9.79
C SER A 378 14.79 -33.02 9.34
N VAL A 379 14.74 -32.43 8.14
CA VAL A 379 15.81 -31.62 7.56
C VAL A 379 16.22 -30.42 8.44
N LEU A 380 15.31 -29.89 9.26
CA LEU A 380 15.55 -28.69 10.06
C LEU A 380 16.54 -28.94 11.21
N GLN A 381 16.73 -30.19 11.66
CA GLN A 381 17.57 -30.53 12.82
C GLN A 381 19.02 -30.02 12.70
N GLY A 382 19.54 -29.88 11.48
CA GLY A 382 20.90 -29.38 11.22
C GLY A 382 21.03 -27.87 11.06
N LEU A 383 19.92 -27.12 11.02
CA LEU A 383 19.91 -25.68 10.70
C LEU A 383 19.99 -24.83 11.98
N THR A 384 21.09 -25.00 12.72
CA THR A 384 21.26 -24.46 14.09
C THR A 384 21.40 -22.94 14.20
N ASN A 385 21.54 -22.24 13.06
CA ASN A 385 21.55 -20.78 13.00
C ASN A 385 20.14 -20.16 12.92
N LEU A 386 19.09 -20.97 12.78
CA LEU A 386 17.71 -20.49 12.73
C LEU A 386 17.37 -19.72 14.01
N LYS A 387 16.82 -18.52 13.82
CA LYS A 387 16.32 -17.61 14.83
C LYS A 387 14.80 -17.51 14.73
N ASP A 388 14.27 -17.48 13.50
CA ASP A 388 12.85 -17.31 13.22
C ASP A 388 12.36 -18.43 12.31
N ILE A 389 11.37 -19.20 12.78
CA ILE A 389 10.72 -20.26 12.00
C ILE A 389 9.21 -20.05 12.03
N ASN A 390 8.59 -20.03 10.86
CA ASN A 390 7.14 -20.11 10.69
C ASN A 390 6.77 -21.38 9.91
N LEU A 391 6.01 -22.26 10.56
CA LEU A 391 5.50 -23.52 10.01
C LEU A 391 3.96 -23.57 10.10
N ALA A 392 3.31 -22.42 10.30
CA ALA A 392 1.88 -22.39 10.57
C ALA A 392 1.06 -23.01 9.44
N GLY A 393 -0.02 -23.71 9.77
CA GLY A 393 -0.93 -24.32 8.80
C GLY A 393 -0.41 -25.55 8.04
N ASP A 394 0.84 -25.98 8.25
CA ASP A 394 1.35 -27.24 7.71
C ASP A 394 0.79 -28.48 8.43
N LYS A 395 0.88 -29.65 7.80
CA LYS A 395 0.37 -30.93 8.37
C LYS A 395 1.50 -31.80 8.87
N ILE A 396 2.37 -31.24 9.72
CA ILE A 396 3.59 -31.91 10.19
C ILE A 396 3.29 -33.15 11.03
N ASN A 397 4.07 -34.22 10.86
CA ASN A 397 3.91 -35.47 11.61
C ASN A 397 4.46 -35.38 13.05
N GLY A 398 5.11 -34.27 13.40
CA GLY A 398 5.70 -34.03 14.72
C GLY A 398 6.86 -33.04 14.65
N ILE A 399 7.20 -32.45 15.79
CA ILE A 399 8.18 -31.36 15.87
C ILE A 399 9.59 -31.79 16.34
N GLY A 400 9.89 -33.09 16.35
CA GLY A 400 11.15 -33.63 16.89
C GLY A 400 12.41 -33.02 16.28
N ALA A 401 12.34 -32.58 15.02
CA ALA A 401 13.43 -31.93 14.30
C ALA A 401 13.85 -30.57 14.89
N LEU A 402 12.98 -29.91 15.68
CA LEU A 402 13.27 -28.62 16.30
C LEU A 402 14.19 -28.75 17.53
N LYS A 403 14.41 -29.97 18.01
CA LYS A 403 15.25 -30.24 19.18
C LYS A 403 16.68 -29.73 18.93
N GLY A 404 17.15 -28.87 19.83
CA GLY A 404 18.53 -28.36 19.79
C GLY A 404 18.75 -27.14 18.89
N LEU A 405 17.70 -26.56 18.30
CA LEU A 405 17.76 -25.27 17.60
C LEU A 405 17.84 -24.09 18.60
N ILE A 406 18.88 -24.10 19.44
CA ILE A 406 19.04 -23.23 20.61
C ILE A 406 19.15 -21.73 20.31
N SER A 407 19.28 -21.35 19.03
CA SER A 407 19.31 -19.96 18.56
C SER A 407 17.91 -19.38 18.33
N LEU A 408 16.86 -20.21 18.35
CA LEU A 408 15.49 -19.78 18.10
C LEU A 408 15.00 -18.72 19.09
N LYS A 409 14.38 -17.68 18.52
CA LYS A 409 13.76 -16.55 19.19
C LYS A 409 12.26 -16.50 18.91
N ASN A 410 11.85 -16.73 17.67
CA ASN A 410 10.45 -16.75 17.28
C ASN A 410 10.11 -18.07 16.61
N LEU A 411 9.06 -18.73 17.11
CA LEU A 411 8.58 -19.99 16.57
C LEU A 411 7.06 -19.94 16.44
N ASN A 412 6.57 -20.13 15.22
CA ASN A 412 5.15 -20.28 14.94
C ASN A 412 4.86 -21.71 14.46
N LEU A 413 4.03 -22.40 15.24
CA LEU A 413 3.52 -23.75 15.00
C LEU A 413 1.99 -23.77 14.99
N SER A 414 1.34 -22.62 14.75
CA SER A 414 -0.12 -22.53 14.71
C SER A 414 -0.72 -23.48 13.69
N GLY A 415 -1.79 -24.20 14.00
CA GLY A 415 -2.47 -25.02 12.99
C GLY A 415 -1.69 -26.27 12.55
N THR A 416 -0.63 -26.66 13.25
CA THR A 416 0.26 -27.77 12.83
C THR A 416 -0.17 -29.15 13.30
N LYS A 417 -1.30 -29.24 14.02
CA LYS A 417 -1.79 -30.45 14.71
C LYS A 417 -0.82 -31.00 15.74
N THR A 418 0.02 -30.14 16.31
CA THR A 418 0.99 -30.51 17.32
C THR A 418 0.28 -30.92 18.62
N LYS A 419 0.71 -32.04 19.22
CA LYS A 419 0.25 -32.52 20.53
C LYS A 419 1.38 -32.56 21.55
N ASP A 420 2.53 -33.08 21.12
CA ASP A 420 3.73 -33.17 21.94
C ASP A 420 4.71 -32.03 21.60
N ILE A 421 4.97 -31.18 22.59
CA ILE A 421 5.91 -30.05 22.50
C ILE A 421 7.25 -30.31 23.20
N SER A 422 7.53 -31.56 23.59
CA SER A 422 8.78 -31.95 24.29
C SER A 422 10.07 -31.58 23.54
N ALA A 423 10.00 -31.48 22.20
CA ALA A 423 11.11 -31.05 21.36
C ALA A 423 11.57 -29.60 21.64
N LEU A 424 10.71 -28.77 22.23
CA LEU A 424 11.03 -27.39 22.58
C LEU A 424 11.90 -27.27 23.84
N LYS A 425 12.19 -28.39 24.52
CA LYS A 425 12.99 -28.40 25.74
C LYS A 425 14.38 -27.83 25.49
N GLY A 426 14.73 -26.79 26.26
CA GLY A 426 16.04 -26.15 26.20
C GLY A 426 16.17 -25.05 25.16
N LEU A 427 15.10 -24.69 24.44
CA LEU A 427 15.08 -23.54 23.53
C LEU A 427 14.93 -22.22 24.30
N THR A 428 15.83 -21.99 25.25
CA THR A 428 15.70 -20.93 26.28
C THR A 428 15.82 -19.51 25.74
N LYS A 429 16.19 -19.32 24.47
CA LYS A 429 16.22 -18.01 23.79
C LYS A 429 14.88 -17.61 23.17
N LEU A 430 13.87 -18.48 23.20
CA LEU A 430 12.54 -18.14 22.68
C LEU A 430 11.98 -16.91 23.40
N GLU A 431 11.61 -15.92 22.61
CA GLU A 431 10.94 -14.68 23.03
C GLU A 431 9.46 -14.70 22.61
N LYS A 432 9.13 -15.33 21.47
CA LYS A 432 7.75 -15.50 21.00
C LYS A 432 7.49 -16.95 20.58
N LEU A 433 6.37 -17.49 21.06
CA LEU A 433 5.94 -18.85 20.75
C LEU A 433 4.44 -18.85 20.43
N ASP A 434 4.10 -19.27 19.22
CA ASP A 434 2.71 -19.49 18.80
C ASP A 434 2.47 -20.99 18.63
N LEU A 435 1.57 -21.51 19.47
CA LEU A 435 1.08 -22.88 19.51
C LEU A 435 -0.44 -22.93 19.35
N SER A 436 -1.04 -21.87 18.80
CA SER A 436 -2.49 -21.78 18.61
C SER A 436 -3.05 -22.82 17.64
N ILE A 437 -4.35 -23.08 17.70
CA ILE A 437 -5.07 -23.94 16.74
C ILE A 437 -4.38 -25.31 16.62
N ASN A 438 -4.08 -25.93 17.75
CA ASN A 438 -3.44 -27.24 17.80
C ASN A 438 -4.31 -28.21 18.62
N GLU A 439 -3.77 -29.39 18.90
CA GLU A 439 -4.45 -30.44 19.67
C GLU A 439 -3.69 -30.69 21.00
N ILE A 440 -3.14 -29.61 21.60
CA ILE A 440 -2.35 -29.68 22.83
C ILE A 440 -3.29 -29.85 24.02
N LYS A 441 -2.98 -30.84 24.85
CA LYS A 441 -3.62 -31.11 26.15
C LYS A 441 -2.60 -30.95 27.27
N ASP A 442 -3.07 -30.67 28.49
CA ASP A 442 -2.19 -30.73 29.66
C ASP A 442 -2.01 -32.15 30.21
N THR A 443 -1.35 -33.02 29.42
CA THR A 443 -0.89 -34.33 29.89
C THR A 443 0.56 -34.27 30.39
N GLY A 444 0.97 -33.14 30.97
CA GLY A 444 2.34 -32.86 31.37
C GLY A 444 3.25 -32.36 30.24
N THR A 445 2.78 -32.38 28.99
CA THR A 445 3.50 -31.87 27.81
C THR A 445 3.84 -30.38 27.95
N LEU A 446 2.95 -29.59 28.55
CA LEU A 446 3.17 -28.15 28.78
C LEU A 446 4.34 -27.86 29.72
N ASN A 447 4.77 -28.81 30.57
CA ASN A 447 5.87 -28.58 31.52
C ASN A 447 7.18 -28.13 30.86
N VAL A 448 7.36 -28.39 29.56
CA VAL A 448 8.50 -27.87 28.79
C VAL A 448 8.59 -26.33 28.86
N LEU A 449 7.45 -25.64 28.93
CA LEU A 449 7.37 -24.19 28.95
C LEU A 449 8.06 -23.59 30.17
N LYS A 450 8.11 -24.29 31.32
CA LYS A 450 8.76 -23.83 32.57
C LYS A 450 10.22 -23.41 32.37
N GLY A 451 10.91 -23.98 31.37
CA GLY A 451 12.30 -23.65 31.05
C GLY A 451 12.47 -22.48 30.07
N LEU A 452 11.39 -21.98 29.45
CA LEU A 452 11.42 -20.96 28.40
C LEU A 452 11.27 -19.55 29.01
N THR A 453 12.13 -19.21 29.96
CA THR A 453 11.99 -18.04 30.84
C THR A 453 12.17 -16.68 30.14
N ASN A 454 12.64 -16.66 28.89
CA ASN A 454 12.76 -15.44 28.07
C ASN A 454 11.50 -15.13 27.25
N LEU A 455 10.46 -15.97 27.32
CA LEU A 455 9.20 -15.71 26.63
C LEU A 455 8.58 -14.39 27.08
N LYS A 456 8.21 -13.58 26.08
CA LYS A 456 7.44 -12.34 26.21
C LYS A 456 6.03 -12.50 25.65
N TYR A 457 5.89 -13.32 24.61
CA TYR A 457 4.63 -13.63 23.95
C TYR A 457 4.41 -15.13 23.92
N ILE A 458 3.22 -15.58 24.32
CA ILE A 458 2.78 -16.94 24.08
C ILE A 458 1.32 -16.97 23.61
N ASP A 459 1.08 -17.68 22.50
CA ASP A 459 -0.25 -18.00 22.03
C ASP A 459 -0.52 -19.50 22.16
N LEU A 460 -1.57 -19.83 22.88
CA LEU A 460 -2.06 -21.19 23.13
C LEU A 460 -3.56 -21.30 22.78
N ASN A 461 -4.11 -20.35 22.01
CA ASN A 461 -5.54 -20.34 21.74
C ASN A 461 -6.01 -21.55 20.96
N SER A 462 -7.29 -21.91 21.11
CA SER A 462 -7.92 -23.00 20.37
C SER A 462 -7.14 -24.32 20.51
N ASN A 463 -6.95 -24.74 21.76
CA ASN A 463 -6.41 -26.03 22.16
C ASN A 463 -7.40 -26.70 23.15
N GLU A 464 -6.97 -27.74 23.86
CA GLU A 464 -7.77 -28.45 24.87
C GLU A 464 -7.07 -28.36 26.25
N ILE A 465 -6.61 -27.16 26.62
CA ILE A 465 -5.83 -26.94 27.85
C ILE A 465 -6.77 -26.68 29.04
N GLU A 466 -6.55 -27.40 30.14
CA GLU A 466 -7.28 -27.22 31.41
C GLU A 466 -6.38 -26.60 32.49
N ASP A 467 -5.15 -27.10 32.65
CA ASP A 467 -4.16 -26.61 33.61
C ASP A 467 -3.02 -25.85 32.90
N ILE A 468 -2.77 -24.64 33.38
CA ILE A 468 -1.75 -23.69 32.88
C ILE A 468 -0.58 -23.53 33.87
N SER A 469 -0.42 -24.44 34.82
CA SER A 469 0.64 -24.44 35.84
C SER A 469 2.05 -24.41 35.24
N ALA A 470 2.20 -24.83 33.99
CA ALA A 470 3.40 -24.69 33.19
C ALA A 470 3.86 -23.24 32.96
N LEU A 471 2.94 -22.27 32.98
CA LEU A 471 3.26 -20.85 32.80
C LEU A 471 3.80 -20.20 34.09
N LYS A 472 3.70 -20.89 35.22
CA LYS A 472 4.15 -20.37 36.52
C LYS A 472 5.64 -20.02 36.46
N GLY A 473 5.96 -18.77 36.77
CA GLY A 473 7.34 -18.28 36.84
C GLY A 473 7.89 -17.71 35.52
N LEU A 474 7.12 -17.71 34.42
CA LEU A 474 7.47 -17.04 33.17
C LEU A 474 7.26 -15.53 33.27
N THR A 475 7.96 -14.91 34.23
CA THR A 475 7.78 -13.52 34.68
C THR A 475 8.13 -12.44 33.66
N ASN A 476 8.67 -12.84 32.49
CA ASN A 476 8.92 -11.94 31.36
C ASN A 476 7.74 -11.84 30.38
N LEU A 477 6.68 -12.63 30.57
CA LEU A 477 5.50 -12.57 29.72
C LEU A 477 4.83 -11.19 29.81
N GLU A 478 4.60 -10.63 28.64
CA GLU A 478 3.92 -9.35 28.38
C GLU A 478 2.55 -9.64 27.74
N ASP A 479 2.47 -10.65 26.87
CA ASP A 479 1.27 -11.02 26.12
C ASP A 479 0.95 -12.51 26.23
N ILE A 480 -0.29 -12.83 26.62
CA ILE A 480 -0.81 -14.20 26.68
C ILE A 480 -2.17 -14.29 25.98
N ASN A 481 -2.28 -15.20 25.03
CA ASN A 481 -3.55 -15.61 24.44
C ASN A 481 -3.87 -17.07 24.79
N LEU A 482 -4.93 -17.27 25.56
CA LEU A 482 -5.42 -18.56 26.05
C LEU A 482 -6.88 -18.81 25.60
N ASN A 483 -7.37 -18.10 24.58
CA ASN A 483 -8.78 -18.21 24.20
C ASN A 483 -9.16 -19.63 23.75
N SER A 484 -10.44 -19.97 23.87
CA SER A 484 -11.00 -21.24 23.39
C SER A 484 -10.22 -22.44 23.92
N ASN A 485 -10.19 -22.56 25.25
CA ASN A 485 -9.62 -23.67 25.99
C ASN A 485 -10.62 -24.09 27.10
N GLU A 486 -10.19 -24.93 28.03
CA GLU A 486 -11.05 -25.49 29.08
C GLU A 486 -10.58 -25.04 30.49
N ILE A 487 -9.95 -23.87 30.58
CA ILE A 487 -9.25 -23.38 31.79
C ILE A 487 -10.25 -22.90 32.84
N GLU A 488 -10.09 -23.37 34.08
CA GLU A 488 -10.87 -22.91 35.24
C GLU A 488 -10.01 -22.14 36.26
N ASP A 489 -8.81 -22.63 36.58
CA ASP A 489 -7.90 -22.02 37.56
C ASP A 489 -6.82 -21.16 36.89
N ILE A 490 -6.85 -19.86 37.18
CA ILE A 490 -5.86 -18.89 36.71
C ILE A 490 -4.98 -18.32 37.82
N SER A 491 -4.99 -18.92 39.02
CA SER A 491 -4.23 -18.46 40.19
C SER A 491 -2.73 -18.30 39.91
N ILE A 492 -2.18 -19.12 39.02
CA ILE A 492 -0.77 -19.08 38.64
C ILE A 492 -0.35 -17.78 37.94
N LEU A 493 -1.31 -17.01 37.42
CA LEU A 493 -1.02 -15.74 36.73
C LEU A 493 -0.59 -14.64 37.70
N GLU A 494 -0.84 -14.77 39.01
CA GLU A 494 -0.57 -13.72 40.01
C GLU A 494 0.89 -13.21 40.00
N GLY A 495 1.84 -14.08 39.63
CA GLY A 495 3.26 -13.75 39.54
C GLY A 495 3.70 -13.08 38.24
N LEU A 496 2.85 -13.04 37.20
CA LEU A 496 3.21 -12.57 35.85
C LEU A 496 3.00 -11.06 35.70
N THR A 497 3.59 -10.29 36.62
CA THR A 497 3.32 -8.86 36.82
C THR A 497 3.72 -7.93 35.65
N LYS A 498 4.43 -8.43 34.64
CA LYS A 498 4.74 -7.70 33.39
C LYS A 498 3.65 -7.77 32.33
N LEU A 499 2.60 -8.57 32.54
CA LEU A 499 1.53 -8.73 31.56
C LEU A 499 0.86 -7.39 31.25
N GLU A 500 0.76 -7.11 29.95
CA GLU A 500 0.07 -5.96 29.36
C GLU A 500 -1.22 -6.40 28.66
N ASN A 501 -1.23 -7.55 27.99
CA ASN A 501 -2.41 -8.07 27.29
C ASN A 501 -2.70 -9.53 27.67
N LEU A 502 -3.95 -9.79 28.07
CA LEU A 502 -4.43 -11.12 28.43
C LEU A 502 -5.79 -11.42 27.78
N ASN A 503 -5.84 -12.50 26.99
CA ASN A 503 -7.08 -13.03 26.42
C ASN A 503 -7.38 -14.41 27.01
N LEU A 504 -8.51 -14.52 27.72
CA LEU A 504 -9.03 -15.73 28.35
C LEU A 504 -10.46 -16.05 27.85
N THR A 505 -10.83 -15.54 26.67
CA THR A 505 -12.19 -15.74 26.15
C THR A 505 -12.52 -17.20 25.90
N TYR A 506 -13.80 -17.58 26.00
CA TYR A 506 -14.26 -18.95 25.76
C TYR A 506 -13.50 -19.99 26.61
N ASN A 507 -13.57 -19.84 27.93
CA ASN A 507 -12.99 -20.76 28.93
C ASN A 507 -14.04 -21.05 30.03
N LYS A 508 -13.61 -21.67 31.13
CA LYS A 508 -14.46 -22.04 32.29
C LYS A 508 -14.10 -21.23 33.54
N VAL A 509 -13.46 -20.08 33.40
CA VAL A 509 -12.96 -19.28 34.52
C VAL A 509 -14.11 -18.76 35.36
N LYS A 510 -14.02 -18.96 36.69
CA LYS A 510 -14.98 -18.44 37.68
C LYS A 510 -14.33 -17.46 38.65
N ASN A 511 -13.13 -17.81 39.12
CA ASN A 511 -12.38 -17.03 40.09
C ASN A 511 -11.21 -16.33 39.40
N ILE A 512 -11.19 -15.00 39.49
CA ILE A 512 -10.16 -14.16 38.88
C ILE A 512 -9.19 -13.52 39.89
N THR A 513 -9.11 -14.00 41.14
CA THR A 513 -8.17 -13.46 42.14
C THR A 513 -6.72 -13.49 41.69
N GLY A 514 -6.35 -14.43 40.82
CA GLY A 514 -5.02 -14.49 40.19
C GLY A 514 -4.64 -13.25 39.38
N LEU A 515 -5.59 -12.37 39.03
CA LEU A 515 -5.33 -11.14 38.29
C LEU A 515 -4.99 -9.95 39.19
N GLN A 516 -5.21 -10.02 40.51
CA GLN A 516 -5.23 -8.85 41.40
C GLN A 516 -3.92 -8.03 41.41
N ARG A 517 -2.78 -8.68 41.12
CA ARG A 517 -1.45 -8.05 41.11
C ARG A 517 -0.96 -7.62 39.72
N LEU A 518 -1.72 -7.88 38.66
CA LEU A 518 -1.33 -7.61 37.27
C LEU A 518 -1.53 -6.15 36.86
N THR A 519 -0.97 -5.24 37.66
CA THR A 519 -1.20 -3.79 37.56
C THR A 519 -0.71 -3.15 36.26
N ASN A 520 0.11 -3.84 35.46
CA ASN A 520 0.54 -3.38 34.13
C ASN A 520 -0.45 -3.71 33.01
N LEU A 521 -1.52 -4.47 33.28
CA LEU A 521 -2.51 -4.82 32.26
C LEU A 521 -3.12 -3.57 31.63
N LYS A 522 -3.10 -3.54 30.30
CA LYS A 522 -3.72 -2.53 29.44
C LYS A 522 -4.95 -3.09 28.74
N LYS A 523 -4.93 -4.37 28.35
CA LYS A 523 -6.06 -5.07 27.72
C LYS A 523 -6.37 -6.38 28.43
N LEU A 524 -7.63 -6.57 28.78
CA LEU A 524 -8.12 -7.80 29.37
C LEU A 524 -9.44 -8.20 28.69
N ASP A 525 -9.48 -9.43 28.17
CA ASP A 525 -10.68 -10.03 27.61
C ASP A 525 -11.01 -11.35 28.30
N LEU A 526 -12.19 -11.39 28.92
CA LEU A 526 -12.74 -12.49 29.72
C LEU A 526 -14.10 -12.95 29.19
N THR A 527 -14.43 -12.61 27.95
CA THR A 527 -15.69 -12.95 27.28
C THR A 527 -16.02 -14.45 27.36
N ARG A 528 -17.28 -14.80 27.59
CA ARG A 528 -17.78 -16.19 27.64
C ARG A 528 -17.01 -17.04 28.64
N ASN A 529 -17.16 -16.68 29.91
CA ASN A 529 -16.70 -17.43 31.07
C ASN A 529 -17.86 -17.56 32.08
N GLU A 530 -17.56 -17.95 33.32
CA GLU A 530 -18.56 -18.13 34.38
C GLU A 530 -18.36 -17.15 35.56
N ILE A 531 -17.78 -15.98 35.29
CA ILE A 531 -17.34 -15.03 36.31
C ILE A 531 -18.53 -14.33 36.96
N LYS A 532 -18.49 -14.19 38.28
CA LYS A 532 -19.50 -13.47 39.08
C LYS A 532 -18.90 -12.31 39.86
N ASP A 533 -17.74 -12.55 40.48
CA ASP A 533 -17.02 -11.60 41.33
C ASP A 533 -15.83 -11.04 40.55
N ILE A 534 -15.81 -9.72 40.39
CA ILE A 534 -14.73 -8.99 39.71
C ILE A 534 -13.89 -8.11 40.63
N THR A 535 -13.98 -8.30 41.95
CA THR A 535 -13.25 -7.50 42.96
C THR A 535 -11.74 -7.48 42.74
N ALA A 536 -11.16 -8.55 42.16
CA ALA A 536 -9.75 -8.63 41.80
C ALA A 536 -9.32 -7.51 40.82
N LEU A 537 -10.23 -6.95 40.03
CA LEU A 537 -9.92 -5.91 39.04
C LEU A 537 -9.70 -4.51 39.65
N LYS A 538 -10.08 -4.29 40.91
CA LYS A 538 -10.14 -2.95 41.54
C LYS A 538 -8.82 -2.15 41.46
N GLY A 539 -7.68 -2.83 41.47
CA GLY A 539 -6.35 -2.22 41.44
C GLY A 539 -5.72 -2.09 40.05
N LEU A 540 -6.38 -2.55 38.99
CA LEU A 540 -5.80 -2.62 37.64
C LEU A 540 -5.95 -1.30 36.87
N THR A 541 -5.50 -0.21 37.48
CA THR A 541 -5.77 1.17 37.03
C THR A 541 -5.14 1.55 35.69
N ASN A 542 -4.25 0.72 35.13
CA ASN A 542 -3.67 0.92 33.80
C ASN A 542 -4.53 0.35 32.66
N LEU A 543 -5.62 -0.37 32.98
CA LEU A 543 -6.53 -0.90 31.97
C LEU A 543 -7.10 0.20 31.08
N GLN A 544 -7.04 -0.04 29.78
CA GLN A 544 -7.57 0.80 28.71
C GLN A 544 -8.72 0.11 27.98
N THR A 545 -8.65 -1.22 27.85
CA THR A 545 -9.70 -2.05 27.25
C THR A 545 -10.04 -3.19 28.19
N LEU A 546 -11.32 -3.31 28.53
CA LEU A 546 -11.84 -4.38 29.38
C LEU A 546 -13.12 -4.95 28.77
N ILE A 547 -13.09 -6.23 28.42
CA ILE A 547 -14.22 -6.95 27.82
C ILE A 547 -14.61 -8.11 28.76
N LEU A 548 -15.85 -8.09 29.25
CA LEU A 548 -16.38 -9.00 30.27
C LEU A 548 -17.67 -9.68 29.79
N ASP A 549 -17.84 -9.80 28.48
CA ASP A 549 -19.10 -10.16 27.86
C ASP A 549 -19.51 -11.59 28.17
N ILE A 550 -20.82 -11.84 28.24
CA ILE A 550 -21.41 -13.17 28.40
C ILE A 550 -20.80 -13.87 29.64
N ASN A 551 -20.99 -13.24 30.79
CA ASN A 551 -20.60 -13.76 32.11
C ASN A 551 -21.82 -13.77 33.05
N LYS A 552 -21.59 -13.92 34.36
CA LYS A 552 -22.63 -13.96 35.40
C LYS A 552 -22.49 -12.78 36.37
N ILE A 553 -21.93 -11.65 35.92
CA ILE A 553 -21.57 -10.49 36.75
C ILE A 553 -22.83 -9.69 37.11
N LYS A 554 -22.98 -9.36 38.39
CA LYS A 554 -24.09 -8.54 38.91
C LYS A 554 -23.63 -7.23 39.54
N ASP A 555 -22.43 -7.22 40.10
CA ASP A 555 -21.84 -6.08 40.79
C ASP A 555 -20.59 -5.63 40.06
N VAL A 556 -20.58 -4.36 39.62
CA VAL A 556 -19.47 -3.72 38.91
C VAL A 556 -18.73 -2.69 39.78
N SER A 557 -18.95 -2.67 41.09
CA SER A 557 -18.34 -1.73 42.04
C SER A 557 -16.80 -1.71 41.98
N ALA A 558 -16.19 -2.83 41.61
CA ALA A 558 -14.74 -2.95 41.41
C ALA A 558 -14.21 -2.03 40.29
N LEU A 559 -15.03 -1.65 39.31
CA LEU A 559 -14.61 -0.86 38.15
C LEU A 559 -14.44 0.64 38.47
N LYS A 560 -14.98 1.14 39.59
CA LYS A 560 -15.06 2.57 39.93
C LYS A 560 -13.73 3.34 39.82
N GLY A 561 -12.60 2.68 40.07
CA GLY A 561 -11.26 3.28 40.06
C GLY A 561 -10.53 3.21 38.71
N LEU A 562 -11.08 2.52 37.70
CA LEU A 562 -10.40 2.22 36.43
C LEU A 562 -10.49 3.38 35.43
N THR A 563 -10.11 4.57 35.88
CA THR A 563 -10.31 5.86 35.18
C THR A 563 -9.52 6.01 33.87
N ASN A 564 -8.65 5.07 33.52
CA ASN A 564 -7.94 5.01 32.25
C ASN A 564 -8.67 4.21 31.16
N LEU A 565 -9.80 3.56 31.49
CA LEU A 565 -10.59 2.83 30.51
C LEU A 565 -11.08 3.74 29.38
N LYS A 566 -10.88 3.26 28.16
CA LYS A 566 -11.38 3.85 26.91
C LYS A 566 -12.46 2.98 26.28
N GLU A 567 -12.35 1.66 26.44
CA GLU A 567 -13.31 0.68 25.92
C GLU A 567 -13.72 -0.29 27.03
N LEU A 568 -15.03 -0.37 27.26
CA LEU A 568 -15.63 -1.29 28.23
C LEU A 568 -16.81 -2.01 27.58
N SER A 569 -16.80 -3.34 27.67
CA SER A 569 -17.93 -4.19 27.26
C SER A 569 -18.35 -5.07 28.42
N LEU A 570 -19.65 -5.04 28.73
CA LEU A 570 -20.33 -5.85 29.75
C LEU A 570 -21.55 -6.55 29.15
N HIS A 571 -21.53 -6.78 27.83
CA HIS A 571 -22.64 -7.34 27.07
C HIS A 571 -23.09 -8.69 27.67
N PHE A 572 -24.41 -8.96 27.69
CA PHE A 572 -25.01 -10.16 28.28
C PHE A 572 -24.46 -10.51 29.67
N ASN A 573 -24.63 -9.59 30.62
CA ASN A 573 -24.52 -9.87 32.04
C ASN A 573 -25.86 -9.62 32.74
N PRO A 574 -26.10 -10.18 33.93
CA PRO A 574 -27.32 -9.90 34.69
C PRO A 574 -27.25 -8.57 35.47
N LEU A 575 -26.72 -7.49 34.89
CA LEU A 575 -26.55 -6.20 35.57
C LEU A 575 -27.88 -5.44 35.71
N LYS A 576 -28.02 -4.72 36.83
CA LYS A 576 -29.10 -3.78 37.11
C LYS A 576 -28.61 -2.39 37.54
N ASP A 577 -27.39 -2.31 38.04
CA ASP A 577 -26.77 -1.09 38.58
C ASP A 577 -25.39 -0.93 37.93
N VAL A 578 -25.17 0.25 37.34
CA VAL A 578 -23.91 0.65 36.70
C VAL A 578 -23.37 1.96 37.27
N SER A 579 -23.78 2.33 38.49
CA SER A 579 -23.32 3.54 39.20
C SER A 579 -21.81 3.62 39.38
N ALA A 580 -21.13 2.48 39.38
CA ALA A 580 -19.67 2.40 39.38
C ALA A 580 -19.01 3.06 38.15
N LEU A 581 -19.72 3.15 37.01
CA LEU A 581 -19.17 3.67 35.76
C LEU A 581 -19.13 5.20 35.70
N LYS A 582 -19.86 5.91 36.57
CA LYS A 582 -20.03 7.37 36.53
C LYS A 582 -18.73 8.18 36.48
N GLY A 583 -17.64 7.65 37.04
CA GLY A 583 -16.32 8.30 37.09
C GLY A 583 -15.39 7.98 35.91
N LEU A 584 -15.80 7.10 34.99
CA LEU A 584 -14.95 6.60 33.90
C LEU A 584 -14.97 7.53 32.69
N THR A 585 -14.67 8.82 32.93
CA THR A 585 -14.88 9.90 31.95
C THR A 585 -13.99 9.81 30.70
N LYS A 586 -13.01 8.90 30.66
CA LYS A 586 -12.19 8.62 29.47
C LYS A 586 -12.80 7.57 28.53
N LEU A 587 -13.94 6.97 28.89
CA LEU A 587 -14.63 6.01 28.03
C LEU A 587 -15.01 6.66 26.70
N GLU A 588 -14.61 6.01 25.62
CA GLU A 588 -14.92 6.34 24.23
C GLU A 588 -15.94 5.36 23.65
N LYS A 589 -15.91 4.10 24.12
CA LYS A 589 -16.86 3.06 23.73
C LYS A 589 -17.39 2.31 24.94
N LEU A 590 -18.69 2.07 24.95
CA LEU A 590 -19.37 1.34 26.02
C LEU A 590 -20.45 0.43 25.44
N ASP A 591 -20.35 -0.87 25.75
CA ASP A 591 -21.41 -1.84 25.45
C ASP A 591 -22.00 -2.40 26.75
N LEU A 592 -23.29 -2.17 26.92
CA LEU A 592 -24.10 -2.64 28.04
C LEU A 592 -25.28 -3.49 27.57
N SER A 593 -25.29 -3.93 26.31
CA SER A 593 -26.43 -4.64 25.72
C SER A 593 -26.71 -5.99 26.38
N GLY A 594 -27.96 -6.46 26.33
CA GLY A 594 -28.36 -7.74 26.94
C GLY A 594 -28.32 -7.77 28.48
N ASN A 595 -28.34 -6.60 29.12
CA ASN A 595 -28.42 -6.45 30.59
C ASN A 595 -29.87 -6.12 31.04
N LYS A 596 -30.10 -5.82 32.32
CA LYS A 596 -31.47 -5.62 32.88
C LYS A 596 -31.61 -4.30 33.64
N MET A 597 -31.38 -3.20 32.96
CA MET A 597 -31.37 -1.83 33.51
C MET A 597 -32.51 -1.00 32.93
N ASP A 598 -33.38 -0.46 33.78
CA ASP A 598 -34.51 0.35 33.33
C ASP A 598 -34.15 1.82 33.02
N ASN A 599 -32.98 2.29 33.46
CA ASN A 599 -32.46 3.64 33.23
C ASN A 599 -30.93 3.65 33.16
N VAL A 600 -30.39 4.77 32.65
CA VAL A 600 -28.94 4.98 32.46
C VAL A 600 -28.44 6.30 33.04
N ASN A 601 -29.05 6.78 34.14
CA ASN A 601 -28.71 8.06 34.76
C ASN A 601 -27.25 8.15 35.22
N ASP A 602 -26.62 7.01 35.52
CA ASP A 602 -25.23 6.92 35.92
C ASP A 602 -24.23 7.19 34.78
N LEU A 603 -24.66 7.09 33.52
CA LEU A 603 -23.82 7.43 32.37
C LEU A 603 -23.70 8.94 32.16
N LYS A 604 -24.46 9.75 32.93
CA LYS A 604 -24.40 11.21 32.88
C LYS A 604 -22.99 11.68 33.21
N GLY A 605 -22.35 12.35 32.24
CA GLY A 605 -21.00 12.89 32.36
C GLY A 605 -19.90 12.08 31.66
N LEU A 606 -20.23 10.94 31.02
CA LEU A 606 -19.33 10.21 30.14
C LEU A 606 -19.20 10.88 28.76
N ILE A 607 -18.83 12.17 28.78
CA ILE A 607 -18.89 13.07 27.62
C ILE A 607 -17.95 12.69 26.47
N ASN A 608 -17.01 11.78 26.69
CA ASN A 608 -16.08 11.31 25.65
C ASN A 608 -16.60 10.09 24.88
N LEU A 609 -17.78 9.56 25.22
CA LEU A 609 -18.39 8.45 24.48
C LEU A 609 -18.68 8.86 23.04
N HIS A 610 -18.21 8.04 22.10
CA HIS A 610 -18.52 8.12 20.67
C HIS A 610 -19.40 6.95 20.22
N GLU A 611 -19.35 5.81 20.92
CA GLU A 611 -20.14 4.62 20.62
C GLU A 611 -20.77 4.06 21.91
N LEU A 612 -22.09 3.88 21.89
CA LEU A 612 -22.84 3.35 23.02
C LEU A 612 -23.87 2.33 22.54
N ASN A 613 -23.78 1.12 23.08
CA ASN A 613 -24.72 0.05 22.82
C ASN A 613 -25.54 -0.26 24.08
N LEU A 614 -26.85 -0.06 23.98
CA LEU A 614 -27.85 -0.30 25.03
C LEU A 614 -28.97 -1.24 24.54
N ASN A 615 -28.72 -2.00 23.47
CA ASN A 615 -29.68 -2.96 22.93
C ASN A 615 -30.11 -3.97 24.01
N ASP A 616 -31.41 -4.28 24.07
CA ASP A 616 -31.98 -5.30 24.98
C ASP A 616 -31.54 -5.08 26.45
N THR A 617 -31.71 -3.86 26.95
CA THR A 617 -31.40 -3.53 28.37
C THR A 617 -32.66 -3.48 29.24
N GLU A 618 -33.85 -3.64 28.67
CA GLU A 618 -35.15 -3.34 29.28
C GLU A 618 -35.37 -1.85 29.62
N MET A 619 -34.57 -0.96 29.03
CA MET A 619 -34.56 0.47 29.36
C MET A 619 -35.89 1.16 29.03
N LYS A 620 -36.33 2.04 29.93
CA LYS A 620 -37.51 2.91 29.79
C LYS A 620 -37.13 4.38 29.82
N ASP A 621 -36.18 4.76 30.67
CA ASP A 621 -35.73 6.13 30.88
C ASP A 621 -34.31 6.33 30.32
N MET A 622 -34.24 7.07 29.21
CA MET A 622 -32.98 7.44 28.55
C MET A 622 -32.50 8.86 28.90
N SER A 623 -33.09 9.52 29.90
CA SER A 623 -32.74 10.90 30.28
C SER A 623 -31.26 11.07 30.69
N GLY A 624 -30.64 10.00 31.20
CA GLY A 624 -29.21 9.93 31.49
C GLY A 624 -28.28 10.15 30.29
N LEU A 625 -28.77 9.98 29.06
CA LEU A 625 -28.00 10.24 27.83
C LEU A 625 -27.90 11.73 27.50
N LYS A 626 -28.68 12.59 28.16
CA LYS A 626 -28.72 14.02 27.85
C LYS A 626 -27.34 14.65 28.04
N GLY A 627 -26.83 15.29 26.99
CA GLY A 627 -25.54 15.99 27.01
C GLY A 627 -24.33 15.13 26.68
N LEU A 628 -24.50 13.87 26.25
CA LEU A 628 -23.43 13.07 25.64
C LEU A 628 -23.17 13.52 24.19
N THR A 629 -22.77 14.79 24.03
CA THR A 629 -22.75 15.47 22.73
C THR A 629 -21.73 14.92 21.75
N ASN A 630 -20.72 14.17 22.19
CA ASN A 630 -19.73 13.53 21.31
C ASN A 630 -20.18 12.17 20.76
N LEU A 631 -21.34 11.67 21.18
CA LEU A 631 -21.85 10.38 20.75
C LEU A 631 -22.13 10.39 19.24
N LYS A 632 -21.56 9.43 18.53
CA LYS A 632 -21.69 9.28 17.07
C LYS A 632 -22.56 8.08 16.69
N LYS A 633 -22.48 7.00 17.47
CA LYS A 633 -23.29 5.80 17.26
C LYS A 633 -24.02 5.43 18.54
N LEU A 634 -25.30 5.14 18.40
CA LEU A 634 -26.17 4.76 19.50
C LEU A 634 -27.10 3.63 19.05
N ASP A 635 -27.04 2.51 19.77
CA ASP A 635 -28.00 1.42 19.64
C ASP A 635 -28.90 1.37 20.88
N LEU A 636 -30.21 1.49 20.64
CA LEU A 636 -31.28 1.50 21.64
C LEU A 636 -32.30 0.39 21.40
N SER A 637 -31.96 -0.59 20.57
CA SER A 637 -32.89 -1.61 20.09
C SER A 637 -33.46 -2.48 21.21
N SER A 638 -34.59 -3.13 20.96
CA SER A 638 -35.24 -4.10 21.87
C SER A 638 -35.52 -3.56 23.28
N ASN A 639 -35.76 -2.26 23.41
CA ASN A 639 -36.04 -1.60 24.69
C ASN A 639 -37.52 -1.23 24.88
N LYS A 640 -37.86 -0.66 26.04
CA LYS A 640 -39.22 -0.25 26.44
C LYS A 640 -39.33 1.28 26.51
N ILE A 641 -38.64 1.98 25.59
CA ILE A 641 -38.53 3.44 25.54
C ILE A 641 -39.82 4.07 25.01
N ASN A 642 -40.36 5.05 25.73
CA ASN A 642 -41.51 5.85 25.28
C ASN A 642 -41.18 7.33 25.10
N ASP A 643 -40.20 7.86 25.85
CA ASP A 643 -39.72 9.23 25.74
C ASP A 643 -38.34 9.25 25.09
N MET A 644 -38.26 9.87 23.90
CA MET A 644 -37.05 9.98 23.10
C MET A 644 -36.42 11.39 23.16
N SER A 645 -36.88 12.26 24.07
CA SER A 645 -36.47 13.67 24.14
C SER A 645 -34.97 13.87 24.36
N ALA A 646 -34.27 12.89 24.94
CA ALA A 646 -32.83 12.94 25.12
C ALA A 646 -32.06 12.98 23.79
N LEU A 647 -32.60 12.38 22.71
CA LEU A 647 -31.96 12.33 21.39
C LEU A 647 -31.67 13.73 20.83
N LYS A 648 -32.54 14.71 21.09
CA LYS A 648 -32.38 16.09 20.62
C LYS A 648 -31.06 16.73 21.08
N SER A 649 -30.49 16.27 22.19
CA SER A 649 -29.23 16.79 22.73
C SER A 649 -27.97 16.15 22.15
N LEU A 650 -28.10 15.08 21.37
CA LEU A 650 -26.98 14.28 20.85
C LEU A 650 -26.53 14.81 19.48
N THR A 651 -26.00 16.04 19.46
CA THR A 651 -25.82 16.83 18.22
C THR A 651 -24.80 16.26 17.22
N ASN A 652 -23.87 15.39 17.65
CA ASN A 652 -22.91 14.73 16.76
C ASN A 652 -23.30 13.31 16.35
N LEU A 653 -24.55 12.90 16.62
CA LEU A 653 -25.01 11.56 16.30
C LEU A 653 -25.07 11.35 14.79
N GLU A 654 -24.38 10.32 14.31
CA GLU A 654 -24.27 9.94 12.91
C GLU A 654 -25.12 8.70 12.59
N TRP A 655 -25.28 7.81 13.57
CA TRP A 655 -25.94 6.52 13.45
C TRP A 655 -26.84 6.23 14.66
N ILE A 656 -28.09 5.89 14.39
CA ILE A 656 -29.06 5.46 15.43
C ILE A 656 -29.70 4.14 15.00
N VAL A 657 -29.73 3.18 15.91
CA VAL A 657 -30.50 1.94 15.80
C VAL A 657 -31.62 1.92 16.83
N LEU A 658 -32.85 1.75 16.36
CA LEU A 658 -34.10 1.73 17.13
C LEU A 658 -34.93 0.51 16.72
N ASP A 659 -34.29 -0.65 16.54
CA ASP A 659 -34.95 -1.91 16.16
C ASP A 659 -35.83 -2.43 17.31
N ASP A 660 -37.00 -2.99 17.00
CA ASP A 660 -37.99 -3.56 17.96
C ASP A 660 -38.26 -2.71 19.22
N ILE A 661 -38.51 -1.41 19.05
CA ILE A 661 -38.97 -0.54 20.16
C ILE A 661 -40.45 -0.15 20.05
N LYS A 662 -41.18 -0.81 19.14
CA LYS A 662 -42.64 -0.71 18.96
C LYS A 662 -43.13 0.67 18.52
N ILE A 663 -42.31 1.43 17.79
CA ILE A 663 -42.74 2.68 17.16
C ILE A 663 -43.89 2.39 16.19
N LYS A 664 -44.98 3.16 16.32
CA LYS A 664 -46.10 3.19 15.37
C LYS A 664 -46.24 4.55 14.70
N ASP A 665 -46.12 5.61 15.49
CA ASP A 665 -46.17 7.00 15.04
C ASP A 665 -44.75 7.58 15.02
N MET A 666 -44.29 7.92 13.81
CA MET A 666 -42.96 8.45 13.57
C MET A 666 -42.83 9.94 13.92
N SER A 667 -43.93 10.67 14.10
CA SER A 667 -43.91 12.12 14.33
C SER A 667 -43.13 12.50 15.61
N VAL A 668 -43.29 11.71 16.66
CA VAL A 668 -42.57 11.89 17.94
C VAL A 668 -41.07 11.73 17.72
N LEU A 669 -40.63 10.62 17.13
CA LEU A 669 -39.20 10.38 16.85
C LEU A 669 -38.62 11.49 15.97
N VAL A 670 -39.27 11.79 14.83
CA VAL A 670 -38.81 12.81 13.88
C VAL A 670 -38.67 14.17 14.56
N SER A 671 -39.61 14.57 15.43
CA SER A 671 -39.53 15.83 16.17
C SER A 671 -38.30 15.95 17.07
N GLN A 672 -37.73 14.82 17.53
CA GLN A 672 -36.53 14.80 18.35
C GLN A 672 -35.23 14.77 17.54
N VAL A 673 -35.25 14.21 16.32
CA VAL A 673 -34.01 13.97 15.54
C VAL A 673 -33.85 14.88 14.31
N LYS A 674 -34.88 15.62 13.91
CA LYS A 674 -34.83 16.43 12.68
C LYS A 674 -33.78 17.55 12.65
N GLU A 675 -33.34 18.02 13.82
CA GLU A 675 -32.30 19.05 13.94
C GLU A 675 -30.88 18.45 13.99
N LEU A 676 -30.73 17.12 13.99
CA LEU A 676 -29.44 16.44 14.05
C LEU A 676 -28.76 16.45 12.67
N ALA A 677 -27.98 17.51 12.41
CA ALA A 677 -27.36 17.75 11.10
C ALA A 677 -26.40 16.63 10.63
N ASN A 678 -25.82 15.88 11.56
CA ASN A 678 -24.86 14.82 11.27
C ASN A 678 -25.49 13.43 11.09
N LEU A 679 -26.79 13.28 11.36
CA LEU A 679 -27.47 12.00 11.32
C LEU A 679 -27.58 11.48 9.88
N LYS A 680 -26.91 10.36 9.61
CA LYS A 680 -26.82 9.74 8.28
C LYS A 680 -27.45 8.36 8.20
N VAL A 681 -27.45 7.62 9.31
CA VAL A 681 -27.97 6.26 9.36
C VAL A 681 -29.06 6.16 10.41
N LEU A 682 -30.23 5.69 9.98
CA LEU A 682 -31.37 5.44 10.85
C LEU A 682 -31.93 4.05 10.56
N ASP A 683 -31.86 3.20 11.58
CA ASP A 683 -32.41 1.85 11.54
C ASP A 683 -33.64 1.75 12.46
N LEU A 684 -34.75 1.32 11.86
CA LEU A 684 -36.09 1.23 12.44
C LEU A 684 -36.74 -0.12 12.13
N THR A 685 -35.91 -1.15 11.98
CA THR A 685 -36.35 -2.52 11.72
C THR A 685 -37.30 -3.03 12.83
N TRP A 686 -38.12 -4.03 12.52
CA TRP A 686 -39.08 -4.70 13.44
C TRP A 686 -39.97 -3.78 14.30
N ASN A 687 -40.35 -2.62 13.78
CA ASN A 687 -41.31 -1.74 14.44
C ASN A 687 -42.75 -1.98 13.94
N LYS A 688 -43.68 -1.08 14.26
CA LYS A 688 -45.09 -1.14 13.85
C LYS A 688 -45.45 0.05 12.96
N ILE A 689 -44.48 0.54 12.18
CA ILE A 689 -44.63 1.75 11.36
C ILE A 689 -45.53 1.45 10.18
N LYS A 690 -46.55 2.28 9.98
CA LYS A 690 -47.41 2.26 8.78
C LYS A 690 -47.28 3.54 7.95
N ASP A 691 -47.14 4.69 8.63
CA ASP A 691 -47.01 6.00 8.01
C ASP A 691 -45.56 6.51 8.11
N VAL A 692 -44.94 6.76 6.95
CA VAL A 692 -43.58 7.31 6.82
C VAL A 692 -43.58 8.78 6.40
N SER A 693 -44.73 9.45 6.33
CA SER A 693 -44.87 10.84 5.86
C SER A 693 -44.04 11.85 6.66
N ALA A 694 -43.85 11.60 7.95
CA ALA A 694 -43.02 12.44 8.83
C ALA A 694 -41.53 12.42 8.43
N LEU A 695 -41.03 11.36 7.78
CA LEU A 695 -39.62 11.24 7.41
C LEU A 695 -39.17 12.30 6.39
N LYS A 696 -40.10 12.99 5.71
CA LYS A 696 -39.79 14.12 4.81
C LYS A 696 -38.91 15.21 5.44
N GLU A 697 -38.90 15.33 6.78
CA GLU A 697 -38.09 16.30 7.51
C GLU A 697 -36.62 15.86 7.70
N LEU A 698 -36.27 14.59 7.44
CA LEU A 698 -34.92 14.03 7.70
C LEU A 698 -34.03 14.01 6.45
N THR A 699 -33.85 15.14 5.79
CA THR A 699 -33.20 15.22 4.46
C THR A 699 -31.70 14.88 4.43
N ASN A 700 -31.04 14.74 5.58
CA ASN A 700 -29.61 14.41 5.69
C ASN A 700 -29.32 12.90 5.69
N ILE A 701 -30.35 12.05 5.83
CA ILE A 701 -30.20 10.60 5.91
C ILE A 701 -29.64 10.05 4.58
N GLU A 702 -28.60 9.22 4.71
CA GLU A 702 -27.97 8.49 3.60
C GLU A 702 -28.36 7.02 3.58
N THR A 703 -28.62 6.42 4.75
CA THR A 703 -29.06 5.02 4.89
C THR A 703 -30.29 4.97 5.80
N LEU A 704 -31.36 4.41 5.26
CA LEU A 704 -32.61 4.21 5.98
C LEU A 704 -33.01 2.74 5.91
N ILE A 705 -33.18 2.12 7.08
CA ILE A 705 -33.56 0.71 7.23
C ILE A 705 -34.91 0.67 7.93
N LEU A 706 -35.91 0.11 7.26
CA LEU A 706 -37.32 0.05 7.66
C LEU A 706 -37.89 -1.36 7.46
N ASP A 707 -37.03 -2.36 7.54
CA ASP A 707 -37.40 -3.76 7.32
C ASP A 707 -38.41 -4.23 8.36
N SER A 708 -39.26 -5.19 8.00
CA SER A 708 -40.22 -5.84 8.89
C SER A 708 -41.15 -4.86 9.62
N ASN A 709 -41.80 -3.96 8.87
CA ASN A 709 -42.79 -3.00 9.36
C ASN A 709 -44.18 -3.26 8.71
N GLN A 710 -45.09 -2.28 8.75
CA GLN A 710 -46.45 -2.35 8.18
C GLN A 710 -46.68 -1.26 7.12
N ILE A 711 -45.63 -0.86 6.40
CA ILE A 711 -45.63 0.26 5.47
C ILE A 711 -46.34 -0.15 4.17
N GLU A 712 -47.29 0.67 3.73
CA GLU A 712 -48.01 0.50 2.45
C GLU A 712 -47.66 1.62 1.46
N ASP A 713 -47.62 2.87 1.93
CA ASP A 713 -47.30 4.05 1.13
C ASP A 713 -45.93 4.63 1.51
N ILE A 714 -45.03 4.72 0.52
CA ILE A 714 -43.68 5.29 0.66
C ILE A 714 -43.56 6.70 0.05
N SER A 715 -44.66 7.36 -0.30
CA SER A 715 -44.67 8.69 -0.91
C SER A 715 -43.96 9.76 -0.05
N GLY A 716 -43.97 9.58 1.27
CA GLY A 716 -43.25 10.40 2.24
C GLY A 716 -41.71 10.42 2.08
N LEU A 717 -41.14 9.44 1.38
CA LEU A 717 -39.69 9.34 1.16
C LEU A 717 -39.17 10.22 0.01
N LYS A 718 -40.05 10.74 -0.86
CA LYS A 718 -39.66 11.56 -2.03
C LYS A 718 -38.67 12.69 -1.72
N PRO A 719 -38.75 13.40 -0.58
CA PRO A 719 -37.82 14.50 -0.28
C PRO A 719 -36.42 14.05 0.16
N LEU A 720 -36.18 12.76 0.41
CA LEU A 720 -34.92 12.24 0.95
C LEU A 720 -33.86 12.02 -0.13
N THR A 721 -33.52 13.06 -0.88
CA THR A 721 -32.66 12.98 -2.07
C THR A 721 -31.21 12.60 -1.78
N ASN A 722 -30.77 12.61 -0.51
CA ASN A 722 -29.44 12.18 -0.10
C ASN A 722 -29.32 10.66 0.14
N LEU A 723 -30.44 9.92 0.12
CA LEU A 723 -30.44 8.47 0.30
C LEU A 723 -29.54 7.76 -0.71
N LYS A 724 -28.67 6.91 -0.18
CA LYS A 724 -27.78 5.98 -0.90
C LYS A 724 -28.23 4.54 -0.70
N SER A 725 -28.76 4.19 0.47
CA SER A 725 -29.24 2.84 0.78
C SER A 725 -30.62 2.89 1.42
N LEU A 726 -31.53 2.06 0.92
CA LEU A 726 -32.90 1.96 1.43
C LEU A 726 -33.31 0.49 1.56
N CYS A 727 -33.62 0.07 2.78
CA CYS A 727 -34.13 -1.28 3.06
C CYS A 727 -35.58 -1.17 3.54
N LEU A 728 -36.48 -1.87 2.85
CA LEU A 728 -37.94 -1.89 3.07
C LEU A 728 -38.48 -3.32 2.98
N ARG A 729 -37.64 -4.32 3.26
CA ARG A 729 -38.01 -5.73 3.18
C ARG A 729 -39.15 -6.07 4.14
N CYS A 730 -39.99 -7.06 3.81
CA CYS A 730 -41.07 -7.55 4.67
C CYS A 730 -42.04 -6.41 5.10
N ASN A 731 -42.57 -5.68 4.11
CA ASN A 731 -43.61 -4.65 4.29
C ASN A 731 -44.84 -4.98 3.42
N LYS A 732 -45.75 -4.02 3.21
CA LYS A 732 -46.97 -4.16 2.40
C LYS A 732 -46.99 -3.20 1.21
N ILE A 733 -45.81 -2.87 0.68
CA ILE A 733 -45.65 -1.87 -0.37
C ILE A 733 -46.14 -2.46 -1.70
N ASN A 734 -46.99 -1.72 -2.41
CA ASN A 734 -47.43 -2.08 -3.75
C ASN A 734 -47.12 -1.03 -4.83
N ASP A 735 -46.76 0.20 -4.43
CA ASP A 735 -46.38 1.30 -5.33
C ASP A 735 -45.00 1.85 -4.95
N ILE A 736 -44.05 1.73 -5.90
CA ILE A 736 -42.66 2.19 -5.72
C ILE A 736 -42.35 3.49 -6.48
N SER A 737 -43.35 4.16 -7.03
CA SER A 737 -43.18 5.36 -7.87
C SER A 737 -42.52 6.55 -7.14
N ALA A 738 -42.51 6.52 -5.81
CA ALA A 738 -41.80 7.48 -4.96
C ALA A 738 -40.26 7.44 -5.14
N LEU A 739 -39.70 6.29 -5.54
CA LEU A 739 -38.25 6.09 -5.61
C LEU A 739 -37.59 6.73 -6.84
N LYS A 740 -38.36 7.03 -7.90
CA LYS A 740 -37.83 7.52 -9.19
C LYS A 740 -37.01 8.82 -9.10
N GLY A 741 -37.26 9.64 -8.07
CA GLY A 741 -36.56 10.91 -7.85
C GLY A 741 -35.30 10.81 -6.98
N LEU A 742 -35.03 9.64 -6.39
CA LEU A 742 -33.95 9.43 -5.43
C LEU A 742 -32.66 9.01 -6.15
N THR A 743 -32.13 9.89 -7.01
CA THR A 743 -31.03 9.59 -7.95
C THR A 743 -29.68 9.26 -7.29
N ASN A 744 -29.55 9.41 -5.97
CA ASN A 744 -28.37 9.03 -5.21
C ASN A 744 -28.37 7.58 -4.72
N LEU A 745 -29.49 6.86 -4.87
CA LEU A 745 -29.61 5.46 -4.44
C LEU A 745 -28.59 4.57 -5.16
N GLN A 746 -27.97 3.69 -4.37
CA GLN A 746 -27.00 2.69 -4.76
C GLN A 746 -27.51 1.29 -4.45
N ASN A 747 -28.23 1.13 -3.33
CA ASN A 747 -28.79 -0.15 -2.91
C ASN A 747 -30.26 0.04 -2.50
N ILE A 748 -31.13 -0.85 -2.99
CA ILE A 748 -32.54 -0.92 -2.60
C ILE A 748 -32.88 -2.38 -2.30
N ASP A 749 -33.45 -2.65 -1.13
CA ASP A 749 -34.10 -3.92 -0.82
C ASP A 749 -35.60 -3.70 -0.60
N LEU A 750 -36.41 -4.26 -1.49
CA LEU A 750 -37.88 -4.27 -1.46
C LEU A 750 -38.43 -5.70 -1.42
N SER A 751 -37.60 -6.67 -1.03
CA SER A 751 -37.99 -8.08 -1.00
C SER A 751 -39.17 -8.30 -0.04
N VAL A 752 -40.02 -9.29 -0.33
CA VAL A 752 -41.17 -9.69 0.48
C VAL A 752 -42.12 -8.51 0.71
N ASN A 753 -42.66 -7.98 -0.39
CA ASN A 753 -43.67 -6.92 -0.42
C ASN A 753 -44.85 -7.33 -1.32
N GLU A 754 -45.77 -6.41 -1.61
CA GLU A 754 -46.99 -6.65 -2.40
C GLU A 754 -46.91 -6.02 -3.81
N ILE A 755 -45.70 -5.86 -4.36
CA ILE A 755 -45.47 -5.21 -5.66
C ILE A 755 -45.90 -6.15 -6.79
N LYS A 756 -46.85 -5.69 -7.62
CA LYS A 756 -47.40 -6.46 -8.76
C LYS A 756 -46.98 -5.91 -10.12
N ASP A 757 -46.77 -4.61 -10.21
CA ASP A 757 -46.39 -3.89 -11.43
C ASP A 757 -45.33 -2.82 -11.13
N ILE A 758 -44.63 -2.35 -12.17
CA ILE A 758 -43.72 -1.20 -12.05
C ILE A 758 -44.27 -0.04 -12.87
N LYS A 759 -45.18 0.72 -12.27
CA LYS A 759 -45.75 1.93 -12.88
C LYS A 759 -44.65 2.94 -13.20
N ASN A 760 -44.70 3.52 -14.41
CA ASN A 760 -43.79 4.58 -14.87
C ASN A 760 -42.30 4.15 -14.85
N ILE A 761 -42.02 3.04 -15.52
CA ILE A 761 -40.67 2.44 -15.63
C ILE A 761 -39.60 3.43 -16.12
N ASP A 762 -39.97 4.40 -16.97
CA ASP A 762 -39.05 5.40 -17.49
C ASP A 762 -38.44 6.29 -16.41
N GLY A 763 -39.17 6.51 -15.31
CA GLY A 763 -38.66 7.26 -14.16
C GLY A 763 -37.43 6.61 -13.50
N PHE A 764 -37.31 5.28 -13.59
CA PHE A 764 -36.20 4.54 -12.96
C PHE A 764 -34.89 4.62 -13.75
N LYS A 765 -34.93 4.99 -15.04
CA LYS A 765 -33.71 5.16 -15.87
C LYS A 765 -32.74 6.20 -15.31
N ASN A 766 -33.24 7.13 -14.49
CA ASN A 766 -32.43 8.18 -13.87
C ASN A 766 -31.66 7.71 -12.63
N LEU A 767 -31.93 6.51 -12.10
CA LEU A 767 -31.21 5.90 -10.97
C LEU A 767 -29.87 5.30 -11.41
N SER A 768 -29.04 6.10 -12.08
CA SER A 768 -27.77 5.68 -12.70
C SER A 768 -26.71 5.18 -11.71
N LYS A 769 -26.85 5.52 -10.43
CA LYS A 769 -25.95 5.07 -9.35
C LYS A 769 -26.37 3.73 -8.72
N LEU A 770 -27.55 3.21 -9.06
CA LEU A 770 -28.10 1.99 -8.47
C LEU A 770 -27.28 0.77 -8.93
N ARG A 771 -26.83 -0.01 -7.95
CA ARG A 771 -25.98 -1.20 -8.11
C ARG A 771 -26.73 -2.48 -7.77
N TYR A 772 -27.52 -2.45 -6.70
CA TYR A 772 -28.27 -3.59 -6.20
C TYR A 772 -29.73 -3.23 -5.99
N PHE A 773 -30.62 -4.05 -6.52
CA PHE A 773 -32.06 -3.93 -6.36
C PHE A 773 -32.68 -5.31 -6.10
N PHE A 774 -33.08 -5.57 -4.86
CA PHE A 774 -33.69 -6.83 -4.44
C PHE A 774 -35.22 -6.70 -4.43
N LEU A 775 -35.90 -7.62 -5.11
CA LEU A 775 -37.35 -7.67 -5.29
C LEU A 775 -37.92 -9.07 -5.01
N GLU A 776 -37.13 -9.97 -4.44
CA GLU A 776 -37.53 -11.36 -4.15
C GLU A 776 -38.84 -11.42 -3.38
N GLY A 777 -39.71 -12.38 -3.68
CA GLY A 777 -40.96 -12.57 -2.93
C GLY A 777 -42.02 -11.49 -3.20
N ASN A 778 -41.89 -10.71 -4.28
CA ASN A 778 -42.96 -9.90 -4.85
C ASN A 778 -43.72 -10.67 -5.97
N GLN A 779 -44.74 -10.06 -6.57
CA GLN A 779 -45.63 -10.69 -7.56
C GLN A 779 -45.47 -10.05 -8.96
N LEU A 780 -44.24 -9.70 -9.35
CA LEU A 780 -43.97 -9.04 -10.62
C LEU A 780 -44.20 -9.95 -11.84
N SER A 781 -44.84 -9.40 -12.86
CA SER A 781 -44.97 -10.07 -14.16
C SER A 781 -43.61 -10.17 -14.87
N ASP A 782 -43.43 -11.18 -15.74
CA ASP A 782 -42.18 -11.31 -16.51
C ASP A 782 -41.94 -10.12 -17.45
N LEU A 783 -43.01 -9.46 -17.90
CA LEU A 783 -42.93 -8.24 -18.70
C LEU A 783 -42.31 -7.09 -17.89
N ASP A 784 -42.74 -6.90 -16.64
CA ASP A 784 -42.18 -5.89 -15.73
C ASP A 784 -40.72 -6.18 -15.41
N LYS A 785 -40.35 -7.45 -15.16
CA LYS A 785 -38.96 -7.86 -14.92
C LYS A 785 -38.06 -7.51 -16.12
N GLN A 786 -38.52 -7.77 -17.35
CA GLN A 786 -37.77 -7.41 -18.55
C GLN A 786 -37.66 -5.89 -18.72
N ALA A 787 -38.76 -5.16 -18.49
CA ALA A 787 -38.80 -3.70 -18.59
C ALA A 787 -37.84 -3.05 -17.58
N LEU A 788 -37.79 -3.55 -16.35
CA LEU A 788 -36.89 -3.07 -15.30
C LEU A 788 -35.42 -3.36 -15.62
N LYS A 789 -35.11 -4.58 -16.12
CA LYS A 789 -33.75 -4.91 -16.55
C LYS A 789 -33.26 -4.00 -17.69
N LYS A 790 -34.16 -3.64 -18.62
CA LYS A 790 -33.86 -2.70 -19.70
C LYS A 790 -33.67 -1.27 -19.21
N ALA A 791 -34.45 -0.84 -18.21
CA ALA A 791 -34.33 0.49 -17.63
C ALA A 791 -33.07 0.67 -16.77
N LEU A 792 -32.57 -0.41 -16.15
CA LEU A 792 -31.43 -0.43 -15.23
C LEU A 792 -30.35 -1.45 -15.66
N PRO A 793 -29.71 -1.28 -16.83
CA PRO A 793 -28.84 -2.31 -17.41
C PRO A 793 -27.56 -2.60 -16.62
N LYS A 794 -27.11 -1.66 -15.77
CA LYS A 794 -25.91 -1.79 -14.92
C LYS A 794 -26.21 -2.28 -13.50
N CYS A 795 -27.48 -2.42 -13.15
CA CYS A 795 -27.92 -2.88 -11.83
C CYS A 795 -27.99 -4.41 -11.79
N TYR A 796 -27.50 -4.99 -10.69
CA TYR A 796 -27.87 -6.35 -10.29
C TYR A 796 -29.30 -6.30 -9.74
N ILE A 797 -30.17 -7.13 -10.30
CA ILE A 797 -31.58 -7.20 -9.90
C ILE A 797 -31.90 -8.66 -9.60
N GLU A 798 -32.46 -8.89 -8.43
CA GLU A 798 -32.88 -10.20 -7.94
C GLU A 798 -34.40 -10.20 -7.75
N TYR A 799 -35.10 -11.21 -8.27
CA TYR A 799 -36.56 -11.22 -8.46
C TYR A 799 -37.25 -12.32 -7.65
#